data_AF-A0A9D6PJR7-F1
#
_entry.id   AF-A0A9D6PJR7-F1
#
_cell.length_a   1.000
_cell.length_b   1.000
_cell.length_c   1.000
_cell.angle_alpha   90.00
_cell.angle_beta   90.00
_cell.angle_gamma   90.00
#
_symmetry.space_group_name_H-M   'P 1'
#
loop_
_entity.id
_entity.type
_entity.pdbx_description
1 polymer ?
#
loop_
_entity_poly.entity_id
_entity_poly.type
_entity_poly.pdbx_seq_one_letter_code
_entity_poly.pdbx_strand_id
1 'polypeptide(L)'
;MNPGEGKGEVSLSNEFFKKLNQQIVQKDNLIKLLQLQIKNLKSQVTDSSPQDQQKNELIKALEVKEAEIKNLTSELSGQKSQLSGLLSEKDEQIQALNKALEEHRKSLETQAIEPKEDTRILEFQNLVSKLEGELEQEKEKVGILENKNLTESARNSEDINKLRNELEMSRSIVERAEDLQTQNLALSAEFEKVKAQLQDSHKQIEEIKSSAGAPDSSSRLNELEQDVLTLKSLLNEKDEQINAISSQQRPGQSEDEKRLTSELEALRNRITEWSPKITHYEELKSILPKLQEDAAQVQQLQEKIAALSVDSGNFAKIGMKFADLEIKYRDLKKVFDKQSGELVAATRESDHQREKLQSLSELIEKRETELNEAKSSLDSQLKQSVTNLATKAEFERLTTQVADQLLAIKNFEDRFRDLQDQISAKDSEISALRQRLTFPSSPPVSKVVTVSSDSQIIADFLDFFDGLDSFLAKNAIPELQTLHKKLLERLIVPNQIQYLPAISEEYDPTKHLATDFFLSKKFPEKCIVFEVEKGYGRGDTVIKKPKVWVVQNLFNCHKCDTPQTIPDSRFCYKCGQQILAPNGLPVEKLPIFEPTVATYLKFAERMIDKELIDRAKEFLLEGLSLDQNYVPILLGLADVYSLSFQFPEAIEVLKRASVLKPDPRTIEKMHALEIKNTIYQQARTLPSDEFEKLIVNLRQR
;
A
#
# COMPACT_ATOMS: atom_id res chain seq x y z
N MET A 1 59.79 -19.59 -11.02
CA MET A 1 59.95 -19.25 -12.46
C MET A 1 59.93 -17.73 -12.57
N ASN A 2 60.91 -17.13 -13.26
CA ASN A 2 61.10 -15.68 -13.30
C ASN A 2 59.91 -14.97 -14.01
N PRO A 3 59.19 -14.04 -13.36
CA PRO A 3 57.98 -13.41 -13.89
C PRO A 3 58.25 -12.18 -14.80
N GLY A 4 59.42 -12.11 -15.44
CA GLY A 4 59.89 -10.92 -16.17
C GLY A 4 59.97 -11.05 -17.70
N GLU A 5 60.05 -12.25 -18.26
CA GLU A 5 60.42 -12.43 -19.68
C GLU A 5 59.23 -12.45 -20.66
N GLY A 6 58.01 -12.82 -20.21
CA GLY A 6 56.86 -13.00 -21.11
C GLY A 6 56.21 -11.71 -21.65
N LYS A 7 56.39 -10.55 -20.99
CA LYS A 7 55.86 -9.26 -21.51
C LYS A 7 56.71 -8.68 -22.64
N GLY A 8 58.02 -8.95 -22.64
CA GLY A 8 58.95 -8.49 -23.66
C GLY A 8 58.71 -9.18 -25.00
N GLU A 9 58.59 -10.51 -25.02
CA GLU A 9 58.42 -11.28 -26.26
C GLU A 9 57.11 -11.00 -27.00
N VAL A 10 55.99 -10.81 -26.29
CA VAL A 10 54.70 -10.49 -26.94
C VAL A 10 54.70 -9.08 -27.53
N SER A 11 55.34 -8.11 -26.87
CA SER A 11 55.49 -6.75 -27.40
C SER A 11 56.44 -6.69 -28.62
N LEU A 12 57.55 -7.44 -28.59
CA LEU A 12 58.50 -7.58 -29.70
C LEU A 12 57.84 -8.28 -30.91
N SER A 13 57.03 -9.29 -30.67
CA SER A 13 56.27 -10.00 -31.72
C SER A 13 55.25 -9.08 -32.39
N ASN A 14 54.46 -8.32 -31.62
CA ASN A 14 53.47 -7.39 -32.18
C ASN A 14 54.09 -6.23 -32.97
N GLU A 15 55.23 -5.70 -32.55
CA GLU A 15 55.96 -4.70 -33.34
C GLU A 15 56.55 -5.30 -34.62
N PHE A 16 57.03 -6.54 -34.57
CA PHE A 16 57.52 -7.26 -35.73
C PHE A 16 56.40 -7.46 -36.78
N PHE A 17 55.21 -7.90 -36.37
CA PHE A 17 54.05 -8.02 -37.27
C PHE A 17 53.64 -6.69 -37.90
N LYS A 18 53.61 -5.61 -37.11
CA LYS A 18 53.31 -4.26 -37.63
C LYS A 18 54.32 -3.82 -38.68
N LYS A 19 55.62 -4.02 -38.42
CA LYS A 19 56.69 -3.67 -39.35
C LYS A 19 56.64 -4.53 -40.62
N LEU A 20 56.40 -5.84 -40.49
CA LEU A 20 56.28 -6.75 -41.63
C LEU A 20 55.08 -6.39 -42.51
N ASN A 21 53.92 -6.11 -41.90
CA ASN A 21 52.73 -5.72 -42.65
C ASN A 21 52.91 -4.36 -43.34
N GLN A 22 53.56 -3.39 -42.67
CA GLN A 22 53.88 -2.10 -43.28
C GLN A 22 54.83 -2.26 -44.49
N GLN A 23 55.81 -3.16 -44.41
CA GLN A 23 56.69 -3.47 -45.54
C GLN A 23 55.94 -4.10 -46.72
N ILE A 24 55.01 -5.02 -46.46
CA ILE A 24 54.17 -5.64 -47.50
C ILE A 24 53.36 -4.57 -48.24
N VAL A 25 52.71 -3.66 -47.50
CA VAL A 25 51.90 -2.58 -48.10
C VAL A 25 52.77 -1.61 -48.91
N GLN A 26 53.95 -1.25 -48.41
CA GLN A 26 54.88 -0.37 -49.12
C GLN A 26 55.36 -1.01 -50.43
N LYS A 27 55.72 -2.30 -50.41
CA LYS A 27 56.15 -3.03 -51.61
C LYS A 27 55.00 -3.21 -52.61
N ASP A 28 53.78 -3.49 -52.17
CA ASP A 28 52.60 -3.57 -53.06
C ASP A 28 52.33 -2.23 -53.77
N ASN A 29 52.51 -1.11 -53.08
CA ASN A 29 52.37 0.21 -53.69
C ASN A 29 53.48 0.51 -54.71
N LEU A 30 54.72 0.09 -54.44
CA LEU A 30 55.84 0.23 -55.37
C LEU A 30 55.61 -0.61 -56.64
N ILE A 31 55.12 -1.85 -56.51
CA ILE A 31 54.76 -2.70 -57.65
C ILE A 31 53.70 -2.01 -58.51
N LYS A 32 52.64 -1.45 -57.91
CA LYS A 32 51.59 -0.72 -58.66
C LYS A 32 52.14 0.48 -59.43
N LEU A 33 53.05 1.25 -58.81
CA LEU A 33 53.73 2.38 -59.47
C LEU A 33 54.57 1.92 -60.66
N LEU A 34 55.36 0.85 -60.49
CA LEU A 34 56.17 0.28 -61.57
C LEU A 34 55.29 -0.30 -62.70
N GLN A 35 54.17 -0.94 -62.37
CA GLN A 35 53.21 -1.44 -63.37
C GLN A 35 52.61 -0.30 -64.22
N LEU A 36 52.31 0.85 -63.60
CA LEU A 36 51.85 2.05 -64.30
C LEU A 36 52.94 2.64 -65.19
N GLN A 37 54.19 2.69 -64.73
CA GLN A 37 55.33 3.14 -65.54
C GLN A 37 55.56 2.24 -66.76
N ILE A 38 55.48 0.92 -66.60
CA ILE A 38 55.58 -0.03 -67.72
C ILE A 38 54.43 0.16 -68.70
N LYS A 39 53.21 0.42 -68.22
CA LYS A 39 52.07 0.68 -69.11
C LYS A 39 52.26 1.94 -69.96
N ASN A 40 52.81 3.01 -69.36
CA ASN A 40 53.15 4.25 -70.08
C ASN A 40 54.33 4.06 -71.05
N LEU A 41 55.37 3.32 -70.65
CA LEU A 41 56.50 3.00 -71.54
C LEU A 41 56.04 2.11 -72.71
N LYS A 42 55.17 1.13 -72.46
CA LYS A 42 54.56 0.29 -73.51
C LYS A 42 53.77 1.11 -74.51
N SER A 43 52.95 2.08 -74.07
CA SER A 43 52.21 2.94 -74.98
C SER A 43 53.13 3.85 -75.80
N GLN A 44 54.20 4.38 -75.19
CA GLN A 44 55.20 5.20 -75.90
C GLN A 44 55.96 4.38 -76.95
N VAL A 45 56.29 3.11 -76.66
CA VAL A 45 56.94 2.20 -77.62
C VAL A 45 56.01 1.86 -78.79
N THR A 46 54.70 1.71 -78.56
CA THR A 46 53.73 1.44 -79.63
C THR A 46 53.44 2.65 -80.52
N ASP A 47 53.51 3.86 -79.97
CA ASP A 47 53.18 5.11 -80.68
C ASP A 47 54.39 5.73 -81.41
N SER A 48 55.60 5.25 -81.15
CA SER A 48 56.85 5.75 -81.76
C SER A 48 57.12 5.19 -83.18
N SER A 49 57.25 6.08 -84.17
CA SER A 49 57.70 5.80 -85.56
C SER A 49 59.24 5.63 -85.64
N PRO A 50 59.82 5.10 -86.73
CA PRO A 50 61.07 4.34 -86.71
C PRO A 50 62.33 5.22 -86.59
N GLN A 51 62.69 5.59 -85.36
CA GLN A 51 64.09 5.78 -84.97
C GLN A 51 64.49 4.59 -84.11
N ASP A 52 65.15 3.60 -84.71
CA ASP A 52 65.46 2.31 -84.07
C ASP A 52 66.29 2.44 -82.78
N GLN A 53 67.10 3.49 -82.63
CA GLN A 53 67.89 3.72 -81.41
C GLN A 53 67.02 4.09 -80.20
N GLN A 54 66.10 5.05 -80.36
CA GLN A 54 65.24 5.52 -79.27
C GLN A 54 64.22 4.44 -78.86
N LYS A 55 63.72 3.67 -79.82
CA LYS A 55 62.84 2.52 -79.57
C LYS A 55 63.56 1.40 -78.83
N ASN A 56 64.82 1.10 -79.19
CA ASN A 56 65.61 0.07 -78.51
C ASN A 56 66.00 0.47 -77.08
N GLU A 57 66.23 1.75 -76.80
CA GLU A 57 66.46 2.25 -75.43
C GLU A 57 65.20 2.12 -74.56
N LEU A 58 64.03 2.44 -75.12
CA LEU A 58 62.75 2.28 -74.41
C LEU A 58 62.42 0.80 -74.13
N ILE A 59 62.74 -0.11 -75.06
CA ILE A 59 62.58 -1.56 -74.86
C ILE A 59 63.49 -2.06 -73.74
N LYS A 60 64.77 -1.66 -73.70
CA LYS A 60 65.69 -2.02 -72.61
C LYS A 60 65.21 -1.48 -71.25
N ALA A 61 64.71 -0.25 -71.20
CA ALA A 61 64.18 0.34 -69.97
C ALA A 61 62.93 -0.43 -69.47
N LEU A 62 62.10 -0.90 -70.39
CA LEU A 62 60.92 -1.70 -70.11
C LEU A 62 61.30 -3.10 -69.59
N GLU A 63 62.28 -3.77 -70.20
CA GLU A 63 62.78 -5.07 -69.74
C GLU A 63 63.37 -5.00 -68.32
N VAL A 64 64.13 -3.94 -68.00
CA VAL A 64 64.67 -3.71 -66.65
C VAL A 64 63.54 -3.52 -65.64
N LYS A 65 62.49 -2.76 -65.99
CA LYS A 65 61.34 -2.52 -65.12
C LYS A 65 60.47 -3.78 -64.94
N GLU A 66 60.33 -4.60 -65.97
CA GLU A 66 59.65 -5.90 -65.87
C GLU A 66 60.40 -6.90 -64.98
N ALA A 67 61.73 -6.93 -65.04
CA ALA A 67 62.56 -7.73 -64.14
C ALA A 67 62.44 -7.27 -62.68
N GLU A 68 62.42 -5.95 -62.45
CA GLU A 68 62.27 -5.35 -61.11
C GLU A 68 60.91 -5.71 -60.48
N ILE A 69 59.82 -5.70 -61.26
CA ILE A 69 58.50 -6.16 -60.78
C ILE A 69 58.51 -7.65 -60.45
N LYS A 70 59.12 -8.50 -61.29
CA LYS A 70 59.16 -9.94 -61.02
C LYS A 70 59.86 -10.24 -59.69
N ASN A 71 60.97 -9.55 -59.41
CA ASN A 71 61.68 -9.69 -58.13
C ASN A 71 60.88 -9.17 -56.94
N LEU A 72 60.24 -8.00 -57.07
CA LEU A 72 59.39 -7.47 -55.99
C LEU A 72 58.17 -8.36 -55.71
N THR A 73 57.61 -8.98 -56.76
CA THR A 73 56.46 -9.88 -56.63
C THR A 73 56.84 -11.18 -55.92
N SER A 74 58.01 -11.75 -56.22
CA SER A 74 58.50 -12.95 -55.53
C SER A 74 58.81 -12.67 -54.06
N GLU A 75 59.46 -11.54 -53.75
CA GLU A 75 59.72 -11.13 -52.36
C GLU A 75 58.43 -10.92 -51.56
N LEU A 76 57.43 -10.28 -52.16
CA LEU A 76 56.15 -10.02 -51.51
C LEU A 76 55.37 -11.31 -51.25
N SER A 77 55.45 -12.28 -52.15
CA SER A 77 54.87 -13.61 -51.94
C SER A 77 55.54 -14.35 -50.77
N GLY A 78 56.86 -14.22 -50.62
CA GLY A 78 57.61 -14.79 -49.49
C GLY A 78 57.20 -14.16 -48.14
N GLN A 79 57.08 -12.83 -48.09
CA GLN A 79 56.67 -12.12 -46.87
C GLN A 79 55.22 -12.42 -46.48
N LYS A 80 54.30 -12.60 -47.46
CA LYS A 80 52.92 -13.02 -47.19
C LYS A 80 52.84 -14.43 -46.60
N SER A 81 53.65 -15.37 -47.11
CA SER A 81 53.75 -16.72 -46.57
C SER A 81 54.24 -16.73 -45.12
N GLN A 82 55.27 -15.93 -44.81
CA GLN A 82 55.78 -15.77 -43.44
C GLN A 82 54.73 -15.21 -42.48
N LEU A 83 53.94 -14.22 -42.92
CA LEU A 83 52.85 -13.66 -42.12
C LEU A 83 51.77 -14.71 -41.82
N SER A 84 51.40 -15.51 -42.83
CA SER A 84 50.40 -16.57 -42.67
C SER A 84 50.82 -17.66 -41.69
N GLY A 85 52.09 -18.07 -41.72
CA GLY A 85 52.61 -19.07 -40.77
C GLY A 85 52.57 -18.57 -39.33
N LEU A 86 52.98 -17.32 -39.10
CA LEU A 86 52.98 -16.71 -37.78
C LEU A 86 51.56 -16.46 -37.21
N LEU A 87 50.56 -16.21 -38.05
CA LEU A 87 49.16 -16.11 -37.63
C LEU A 87 48.64 -17.46 -37.14
N SER A 88 48.89 -18.53 -37.89
CA SER A 88 48.49 -19.89 -37.50
C SER A 88 49.08 -20.30 -36.15
N GLU A 89 50.35 -19.97 -35.90
CA GLU A 89 51.01 -20.26 -34.62
C GLU A 89 50.38 -19.50 -33.44
N LYS A 90 49.90 -18.26 -33.67
CA LYS A 90 49.23 -17.47 -32.64
C LYS A 90 47.81 -17.96 -32.35
N ASP A 91 47.08 -18.41 -33.36
CA ASP A 91 45.75 -19.00 -33.19
C ASP A 91 45.82 -20.30 -32.37
N GLU A 92 46.83 -21.13 -32.61
CA GLU A 92 47.08 -22.33 -31.80
C GLU A 92 47.40 -21.98 -30.32
N GLN A 93 48.17 -20.92 -30.08
CA GLN A 93 48.45 -20.44 -28.72
C GLN A 93 47.19 -19.94 -28.01
N ILE A 94 46.28 -19.25 -28.71
CA ILE A 94 45.00 -18.78 -28.17
C ILE A 94 44.10 -19.96 -27.81
N GLN A 95 44.01 -20.98 -28.67
CA GLN A 95 43.22 -22.19 -28.39
C GLN A 95 43.74 -22.93 -27.16
N ALA A 96 45.07 -23.07 -27.02
CA ALA A 96 45.67 -23.69 -25.85
C ALA A 96 45.36 -22.92 -24.55
N LEU A 97 45.44 -21.58 -24.58
CA LEU A 97 45.10 -20.72 -23.43
C LEU A 97 43.62 -20.83 -23.04
N ASN A 98 42.72 -20.81 -24.02
CA ASN A 98 41.28 -20.96 -23.76
C ASN A 98 40.96 -22.30 -23.12
N LYS A 99 41.60 -23.38 -23.57
CA LYS A 99 41.45 -24.71 -22.97
C LYS A 99 41.92 -24.74 -21.52
N ALA A 100 43.07 -24.12 -21.22
CA ALA A 100 43.58 -24.03 -19.85
C ALA A 100 42.68 -23.19 -18.92
N LEU A 101 42.09 -22.10 -19.43
CA LEU A 101 41.13 -21.29 -18.67
C LEU A 101 39.83 -22.05 -18.37
N GLU A 102 39.34 -22.83 -19.34
CA GLU A 102 38.14 -23.65 -19.17
C GLU A 102 38.36 -24.78 -18.15
N GLU A 103 39.54 -25.41 -18.17
CA GLU A 103 39.95 -26.41 -17.17
C GLU A 103 40.07 -25.78 -15.77
N HIS A 104 40.62 -24.57 -15.67
CA HIS A 104 40.71 -23.84 -14.38
C HIS A 104 39.34 -23.40 -13.86
N ARG A 105 38.41 -23.02 -14.75
CA ARG A 105 37.02 -22.68 -14.38
C ARG A 105 36.26 -23.89 -13.86
N LYS A 106 36.42 -25.06 -14.50
CA LYS A 106 35.86 -26.32 -14.01
C LYS A 106 36.47 -26.73 -12.67
N SER A 107 37.76 -26.46 -12.46
CA SER A 107 38.44 -26.67 -11.17
C SER A 107 37.88 -25.75 -10.08
N LEU A 108 37.53 -24.50 -10.39
CA LEU A 108 36.90 -23.57 -9.45
C LEU A 108 35.46 -23.97 -9.11
N GLU A 109 34.70 -24.49 -10.07
CA GLU A 109 33.34 -25.01 -9.83
C GLU A 109 33.34 -26.30 -9.00
N THR A 110 34.39 -27.12 -9.09
CA THR A 110 34.57 -28.30 -8.23
C THR A 110 35.23 -27.99 -6.88
N GLN A 111 35.89 -26.83 -6.74
CA GLN A 111 36.40 -26.32 -5.46
C GLN A 111 35.44 -25.36 -4.75
N ALA A 112 34.26 -25.08 -5.32
CA ALA A 112 33.13 -24.54 -4.57
C ALA A 112 32.66 -25.63 -3.60
N ILE A 113 33.30 -25.64 -2.43
CA ILE A 113 32.96 -26.40 -1.24
C ILE A 113 31.44 -26.46 -1.11
N GLU A 114 30.86 -27.66 -1.27
CA GLU A 114 29.55 -27.96 -0.70
C GLU A 114 29.54 -27.38 0.72
N PRO A 115 28.53 -26.58 1.11
CA PRO A 115 28.52 -26.01 2.44
C PRO A 115 28.50 -27.19 3.40
N LYS A 116 29.62 -27.45 4.08
CA LYS A 116 29.56 -28.16 5.34
C LYS A 116 28.76 -27.24 6.25
N GLU A 117 27.46 -27.49 6.32
CA GLU A 117 26.60 -26.96 7.38
C GLU A 117 27.35 -27.19 8.68
N ASP A 118 27.76 -26.10 9.33
CA ASP A 118 28.44 -26.19 10.60
C ASP A 118 27.42 -26.79 11.58
N THR A 119 27.57 -28.08 11.93
CA THR A 119 26.56 -28.86 12.68
C THR A 119 26.17 -28.17 13.98
N ARG A 120 27.07 -27.34 14.53
CA ARG A 120 26.84 -26.48 15.69
C ARG A 120 25.71 -25.46 15.50
N ILE A 121 25.56 -24.87 14.32
CA ILE A 121 24.47 -23.90 14.06
C ILE A 121 23.12 -24.62 14.09
N LEU A 122 23.05 -25.82 13.51
CA LEU A 122 21.84 -26.64 13.54
C LEU A 122 21.52 -27.13 14.96
N GLU A 123 22.54 -27.53 15.72
CA GLU A 123 22.41 -27.90 17.14
C GLU A 123 21.89 -26.75 18.00
N PHE A 124 22.42 -25.52 17.82
CA PHE A 124 21.94 -24.35 18.55
C PHE A 124 20.51 -23.94 18.16
N GLN A 125 20.14 -24.03 16.88
CA GLN A 125 18.76 -23.76 16.44
C GLN A 125 17.75 -24.74 17.04
N ASN A 126 18.11 -26.03 17.06
CA ASN A 126 17.28 -27.06 17.68
C ASN A 126 17.17 -26.86 19.20
N LEU A 127 18.25 -26.44 19.85
CA LEU A 127 18.26 -26.17 21.29
C LEU A 127 17.42 -24.94 21.65
N VAL A 128 17.53 -23.85 20.90
CA VAL A 128 16.70 -22.64 21.08
C VAL A 128 15.22 -22.99 20.90
N SER A 129 14.87 -23.70 19.81
CA SER A 129 13.49 -24.12 19.56
C SER A 129 12.92 -25.00 20.68
N LYS A 130 13.75 -25.87 21.26
CA LYS A 130 13.34 -26.72 22.40
C LYS A 130 13.11 -25.90 23.66
N LEU A 131 14.01 -24.97 23.97
CA LEU A 131 13.91 -24.10 25.15
C LEU A 131 12.72 -23.13 25.04
N GLU A 132 12.42 -22.60 23.85
CA GLU A 132 11.22 -21.81 23.59
C GLU A 132 9.93 -22.62 23.83
N GLY A 133 9.91 -23.89 23.40
CA GLY A 133 8.81 -24.80 23.69
C GLY A 133 8.62 -25.07 25.19
N GLU A 134 9.73 -25.25 25.94
CA GLU A 134 9.69 -25.40 27.40
C GLU A 134 9.24 -24.12 28.11
N LEU A 135 9.65 -22.93 27.62
CA LEU A 135 9.22 -21.63 28.13
C LEU A 135 7.71 -21.44 27.97
N GLU A 136 7.15 -21.80 26.82
CA GLU A 136 5.73 -21.62 26.55
C GLU A 136 4.85 -22.54 27.41
N GLN A 137 5.28 -23.79 27.61
CA GLN A 137 4.60 -24.71 28.54
C GLN A 137 4.58 -24.18 29.98
N GLU A 138 5.67 -23.55 30.42
CA GLU A 138 5.76 -23.03 31.78
C GLU A 138 4.97 -21.73 31.96
N LYS A 139 4.84 -20.90 30.91
CA LYS A 139 3.93 -19.74 30.91
C LYS A 139 2.47 -20.18 31.03
N GLU A 140 2.08 -21.23 30.32
CA GLU A 140 0.72 -21.77 30.41
C GLU A 140 0.40 -22.26 31.84
N LYS A 141 1.34 -22.95 32.49
CA LYS A 141 1.18 -23.38 33.90
C LYS A 141 1.03 -22.21 34.86
N VAL A 142 1.82 -21.15 34.70
CA VAL A 142 1.69 -19.93 35.53
C VAL A 142 0.32 -19.27 35.31
N GLY A 143 -0.14 -19.16 34.06
CA GLY A 143 -1.46 -18.59 33.75
C GLY A 143 -2.62 -19.40 34.36
N ILE A 144 -2.52 -20.73 34.39
CA ILE A 144 -3.52 -21.59 35.03
C ILE A 144 -3.54 -21.39 36.56
N LEU A 145 -2.36 -21.33 37.19
CA LEU A 145 -2.23 -21.13 38.65
C LEU A 145 -2.76 -19.76 39.08
N GLU A 146 -2.43 -18.69 38.35
CA GLU A 146 -2.89 -17.33 38.65
C GLU A 146 -4.41 -17.19 38.54
N ASN A 147 -5.02 -17.74 37.48
CA ASN A 147 -6.47 -17.72 37.30
C ASN A 147 -7.22 -18.51 38.38
N LYS A 148 -6.67 -19.65 38.79
CA LYS A 148 -7.25 -20.45 39.87
C LYS A 148 -7.22 -19.70 41.21
N ASN A 149 -6.10 -19.06 41.54
CA ASN A 149 -5.95 -18.28 42.77
C ASN A 149 -6.89 -17.07 42.81
N LEU A 150 -7.05 -16.35 41.70
CA LEU A 150 -7.94 -15.18 41.61
C LEU A 150 -9.42 -15.56 41.82
N THR A 151 -9.86 -16.67 41.21
CA THR A 151 -11.25 -17.12 41.31
C THR A 151 -11.61 -17.68 42.68
N GLU A 152 -10.72 -18.42 43.32
CA GLU A 152 -10.93 -18.95 44.69
C GLU A 152 -10.90 -17.83 45.73
N SER A 153 -9.99 -16.86 45.62
CA SER A 153 -9.90 -15.71 46.52
C SER A 153 -11.17 -14.83 46.48
N ALA A 154 -11.68 -14.55 45.27
CA ALA A 154 -12.89 -13.74 45.10
C ALA A 154 -14.12 -14.40 45.75
N ARG A 155 -14.35 -15.70 45.52
CA ARG A 155 -15.48 -16.45 46.10
C ARG A 155 -15.44 -16.46 47.62
N ASN A 156 -14.27 -16.77 48.20
CA ASN A 156 -14.10 -16.84 49.65
C ASN A 156 -14.33 -15.48 50.32
N SER A 157 -13.90 -14.38 49.68
CA SER A 157 -14.12 -13.03 50.20
C SER A 157 -15.61 -12.65 50.27
N GLU A 158 -16.41 -13.09 49.28
CA GLU A 158 -17.83 -12.80 49.21
C GLU A 158 -18.61 -13.53 50.30
N ASP A 159 -18.31 -14.82 50.52
CA ASP A 159 -18.98 -15.65 51.53
C ASP A 159 -18.68 -15.18 52.96
N ILE A 160 -17.44 -14.74 53.23
CA ILE A 160 -17.06 -14.17 54.53
C ILE A 160 -17.80 -12.87 54.80
N ASN A 161 -17.92 -12.00 53.79
CA ASN A 161 -18.62 -10.73 53.95
C ASN A 161 -20.11 -10.93 54.23
N LYS A 162 -20.76 -11.90 53.56
CA LYS A 162 -22.17 -12.25 53.82
C LYS A 162 -22.40 -12.71 55.26
N LEU A 163 -21.59 -13.65 55.75
CA LEU A 163 -21.73 -14.17 57.11
C LEU A 163 -21.37 -13.15 58.18
N ARG A 164 -20.39 -12.26 57.91
CA ARG A 164 -20.06 -11.17 58.83
C ARG A 164 -21.26 -10.25 59.06
N ASN A 165 -21.95 -9.88 57.99
CA ASN A 165 -23.15 -9.04 58.07
C ASN A 165 -24.29 -9.75 58.82
N GLU A 166 -24.50 -11.06 58.60
CA GLU A 166 -25.52 -11.84 59.31
C GLU A 166 -25.23 -11.98 60.81
N LEU A 167 -23.96 -12.13 61.19
CA LEU A 167 -23.53 -12.24 62.58
C LEU A 167 -23.67 -10.90 63.32
N GLU A 168 -23.32 -9.79 62.67
CA GLU A 168 -23.49 -8.44 63.23
C GLU A 168 -24.97 -8.11 63.49
N MET A 169 -25.84 -8.43 62.54
CA MET A 169 -27.29 -8.32 62.71
C MET A 169 -27.79 -9.16 63.89
N SER A 170 -27.36 -10.42 63.99
CA SER A 170 -27.80 -11.32 65.06
C SER A 170 -27.28 -10.88 66.43
N ARG A 171 -26.07 -10.31 66.51
CA ARG A 171 -25.49 -9.76 67.74
C ARG A 171 -26.31 -8.58 68.29
N SER A 172 -26.75 -7.67 67.42
CA SER A 172 -27.60 -6.55 67.82
C SER A 172 -28.94 -6.99 68.43
N ILE A 173 -29.47 -8.14 67.97
CA ILE A 173 -30.71 -8.71 68.50
C ILE A 173 -30.48 -9.34 69.88
N VAL A 174 -29.34 -10.00 70.10
CA VAL A 174 -29.00 -10.58 71.41
C VAL A 174 -28.78 -9.49 72.46
N GLU A 175 -28.08 -8.40 72.13
CA GLU A 175 -27.87 -7.28 73.07
C GLU A 175 -29.20 -6.69 73.55
N ARG A 176 -30.16 -6.49 72.62
CA ARG A 176 -31.51 -6.03 72.95
C ARG A 176 -32.30 -7.04 73.82
N ALA A 177 -32.02 -8.33 73.69
CA ALA A 177 -32.65 -9.36 74.51
C ALA A 177 -32.15 -9.33 75.96
N GLU A 178 -30.83 -9.12 76.15
CA GLU A 178 -30.23 -8.99 77.48
C GLU A 178 -30.80 -7.77 78.23
N ASP A 179 -30.95 -6.64 77.54
CA ASP A 179 -31.60 -5.45 78.11
C ASP A 179 -33.02 -5.74 78.60
N LEU A 180 -33.85 -6.41 77.78
CA LEU A 180 -35.21 -6.78 78.17
C LEU A 180 -35.25 -7.77 79.35
N GLN A 181 -34.29 -8.70 79.42
CA GLN A 181 -34.17 -9.63 80.54
C GLN A 181 -33.86 -8.90 81.85
N THR A 182 -32.96 -7.92 81.82
CA THR A 182 -32.66 -7.10 83.02
C THR A 182 -33.89 -6.30 83.50
N GLN A 183 -34.68 -5.76 82.56
CA GLN A 183 -35.93 -5.07 82.89
C GLN A 183 -36.96 -6.00 83.54
N ASN A 184 -37.07 -7.25 83.06
CA ASN A 184 -38.00 -8.23 83.62
C ASN A 184 -37.62 -8.64 85.06
N LEU A 185 -36.31 -8.81 85.33
CA LEU A 185 -35.81 -9.06 86.69
C LEU A 185 -36.13 -7.91 87.65
N ALA A 186 -36.00 -6.66 87.21
CA ALA A 186 -36.34 -5.49 88.02
C ALA A 186 -37.84 -5.45 88.36
N LEU A 187 -38.72 -5.65 87.38
CA LEU A 187 -40.18 -5.69 87.59
C LEU A 187 -40.63 -6.84 88.49
N SER A 188 -39.99 -8.01 88.38
CA SER A 188 -40.27 -9.15 89.26
C SER A 188 -39.89 -8.86 90.73
N ALA A 189 -38.78 -8.16 90.95
CA ALA A 189 -38.38 -7.73 92.29
C ALA A 189 -39.36 -6.70 92.89
N GLU A 190 -39.87 -5.77 92.08
CA GLU A 190 -40.93 -4.84 92.51
C GLU A 190 -42.22 -5.58 92.89
N PHE A 191 -42.60 -6.59 92.11
CA PHE A 191 -43.78 -7.41 92.40
C PHE A 191 -43.69 -8.13 93.75
N GLU A 192 -42.56 -8.79 94.05
CA GLU A 192 -42.40 -9.48 95.35
C GLU A 192 -42.39 -8.49 96.52
N LYS A 193 -41.89 -7.26 96.33
CA LYS A 193 -41.95 -6.20 97.35
C LYS A 193 -43.39 -5.80 97.68
N VAL A 194 -44.22 -5.57 96.66
CA VAL A 194 -45.65 -5.21 96.85
C VAL A 194 -46.40 -6.37 97.51
N LYS A 195 -46.14 -7.60 97.09
CA LYS A 195 -46.75 -8.80 97.68
C LYS A 195 -46.40 -8.96 99.16
N ALA A 196 -45.16 -8.69 99.55
CA ALA A 196 -44.76 -8.71 100.96
C ALA A 196 -45.49 -7.65 101.80
N GLN A 197 -45.67 -6.43 101.28
CA GLN A 197 -46.44 -5.37 101.93
C GLN A 197 -47.92 -5.78 102.15
N LEU A 198 -48.49 -6.47 101.16
CA LEU A 198 -49.87 -6.96 101.22
C LEU A 198 -50.04 -8.05 102.30
N GLN A 199 -49.07 -8.96 102.43
CA GLN A 199 -49.07 -9.97 103.48
C GLN A 199 -48.93 -9.37 104.89
N ASP A 200 -48.10 -8.34 105.05
CA ASP A 200 -47.91 -7.68 106.34
C ASP A 200 -49.19 -6.95 106.78
N SER A 201 -49.83 -6.25 105.84
CA SER A 201 -51.15 -5.62 106.05
C SER A 201 -52.22 -6.66 106.41
N HIS A 202 -52.16 -7.86 105.81
CA HIS A 202 -53.09 -8.95 106.14
C HIS A 202 -52.90 -9.49 107.57
N LYS A 203 -51.64 -9.63 108.03
CA LYS A 203 -51.34 -10.03 109.41
C LYS A 203 -51.87 -9.03 110.43
N GLN A 204 -51.74 -7.75 110.16
CA GLN A 204 -52.28 -6.69 111.04
C GLN A 204 -53.80 -6.83 111.21
N ILE A 205 -54.53 -7.21 110.15
CA ILE A 205 -55.99 -7.47 110.25
C ILE A 205 -56.29 -8.71 111.09
N GLU A 206 -55.55 -9.79 110.91
CA GLU A 206 -55.71 -11.03 111.69
C GLU A 206 -55.47 -10.79 113.19
N GLU A 207 -54.43 -10.03 113.56
CA GLU A 207 -54.16 -9.66 114.94
C GLU A 207 -55.32 -8.85 115.55
N ILE A 208 -55.84 -7.85 114.82
CA ILE A 208 -57.01 -7.07 115.27
C ILE A 208 -58.22 -7.99 115.49
N LYS A 209 -58.49 -8.91 114.56
CA LYS A 209 -59.60 -9.88 114.68
C LYS A 209 -59.45 -10.81 115.89
N SER A 210 -58.24 -11.24 116.21
CA SER A 210 -57.99 -12.18 117.32
C SER A 210 -58.22 -11.60 118.72
N SER A 211 -58.10 -10.27 118.86
CA SER A 211 -58.30 -9.56 120.14
C SER A 211 -59.78 -9.36 120.53
N ALA A 212 -60.71 -9.52 119.59
CA ALA A 212 -62.15 -9.36 119.77
C ALA A 212 -62.88 -10.71 119.58
N GLY A 213 -63.12 -11.43 120.67
CA GLY A 213 -63.71 -12.78 120.64
C GLY A 213 -65.10 -12.90 119.98
N ALA A 214 -65.12 -13.40 118.75
CA ALA A 214 -66.12 -14.25 118.07
C ALA A 214 -67.50 -13.63 117.64
N PRO A 215 -68.24 -14.24 116.68
CA PRO A 215 -68.38 -13.71 115.32
C PRO A 215 -69.85 -13.72 114.83
N ASP A 216 -70.74 -13.03 115.53
CA ASP A 216 -72.13 -12.86 115.08
C ASP A 216 -72.73 -11.55 115.61
N SER A 217 -71.95 -10.48 115.45
CA SER A 217 -72.22 -9.20 116.07
C SER A 217 -73.23 -8.36 115.31
N SER A 218 -73.43 -8.52 114.00
CA SER A 218 -74.29 -7.58 113.22
C SER A 218 -75.78 -7.64 113.60
N SER A 219 -76.37 -8.83 113.72
CA SER A 219 -77.79 -9.00 114.10
C SER A 219 -78.01 -8.79 115.60
N ARG A 220 -77.08 -9.30 116.42
CA ARG A 220 -77.08 -9.15 117.88
C ARG A 220 -76.80 -7.70 118.29
N LEU A 221 -76.05 -6.93 117.50
CA LEU A 221 -75.80 -5.49 117.73
C LEU A 221 -77.05 -4.67 117.50
N ASN A 222 -77.86 -4.93 116.47
CA ASN A 222 -79.11 -4.20 116.28
C ASN A 222 -80.09 -4.46 117.43
N GLU A 223 -80.18 -5.72 117.91
CA GLU A 223 -80.93 -6.05 119.14
C GLU A 223 -80.34 -5.38 120.38
N LEU A 224 -79.01 -5.36 120.52
CA LEU A 224 -78.33 -4.76 121.68
C LEU A 224 -78.37 -3.22 121.67
N GLU A 225 -78.37 -2.57 120.51
CA GLU A 225 -78.52 -1.13 120.37
C GLU A 225 -79.96 -0.72 120.72
N GLN A 226 -80.95 -1.53 120.32
CA GLN A 226 -82.34 -1.41 120.76
C GLN A 226 -82.45 -1.67 122.28
N ASP A 227 -81.87 -2.74 122.81
CA ASP A 227 -81.89 -3.09 124.23
C ASP A 227 -81.24 -1.99 125.08
N VAL A 228 -80.11 -1.41 124.66
CA VAL A 228 -79.46 -0.30 125.37
C VAL A 228 -80.31 0.97 125.36
N LEU A 229 -81.03 1.27 124.28
CA LEU A 229 -82.01 2.36 124.25
C LEU A 229 -83.19 2.09 125.19
N THR A 230 -83.73 0.86 125.18
CA THR A 230 -84.83 0.45 126.07
C THR A 230 -84.40 0.47 127.54
N LEU A 231 -83.18 0.02 127.85
CA LEU A 231 -82.58 0.03 129.19
C LEU A 231 -82.34 1.46 129.70
N LYS A 232 -81.90 2.39 128.85
CA LYS A 232 -81.80 3.82 129.21
C LYS A 232 -83.17 4.41 129.54
N SER A 233 -84.22 4.05 128.78
CA SER A 233 -85.59 4.48 129.06
C SER A 233 -86.12 3.92 130.39
N LEU A 234 -85.90 2.63 130.66
CA LEU A 234 -86.29 1.97 131.90
C LEU A 234 -85.54 2.52 133.12
N LEU A 235 -84.27 2.91 132.96
CA LEU A 235 -83.49 3.54 134.03
C LEU A 235 -84.11 4.88 134.47
N ASN A 236 -84.48 5.73 133.51
CA ASN A 236 -85.14 7.01 133.78
C ASN A 236 -86.51 6.83 134.44
N GLU A 237 -87.32 5.87 133.97
CA GLU A 237 -88.65 5.59 134.53
C GLU A 237 -88.58 5.09 135.99
N LYS A 238 -87.52 4.36 136.34
CA LYS A 238 -87.29 3.85 137.70
C LYS A 238 -86.71 4.90 138.64
N ASP A 239 -85.84 5.78 138.16
CA ASP A 239 -85.39 6.95 138.92
C ASP A 239 -86.56 7.89 139.28
N GLU A 240 -87.57 8.02 138.40
CA GLU A 240 -88.81 8.77 138.71
C GLU A 240 -89.69 8.06 139.76
N GLN A 241 -89.79 6.73 139.73
CA GLN A 241 -90.55 5.94 140.73
C GLN A 241 -89.92 6.02 142.13
N ILE A 242 -88.59 6.03 142.23
CA ILE A 242 -87.87 6.20 143.51
C ILE A 242 -88.13 7.60 144.10
N ASN A 243 -88.13 8.65 143.26
CA ASN A 243 -88.41 10.01 143.70
C ASN A 243 -89.88 10.18 144.18
N ALA A 244 -90.84 9.47 143.57
CA ALA A 244 -92.25 9.51 143.97
C ALA A 244 -92.48 8.88 145.35
N ILE A 245 -91.83 7.76 145.66
CA ILE A 245 -91.98 7.02 146.93
C ILE A 245 -91.38 7.81 148.10
N SER A 246 -90.30 8.58 147.88
CA SER A 246 -89.66 9.40 148.92
C SER A 246 -90.54 10.56 149.45
N SER A 247 -91.69 10.85 148.83
CA SER A 247 -92.52 12.02 149.15
C SER A 247 -93.76 11.77 150.03
N GLN A 248 -94.13 10.52 150.34
CA GLN A 248 -95.31 10.20 151.18
C GLN A 248 -94.97 9.48 152.49
N GLN A 249 -95.09 10.21 153.61
CA GLN A 249 -95.01 9.68 154.97
C GLN A 249 -96.20 8.76 155.30
N ARG A 250 -95.96 7.47 155.59
CA ARG A 250 -96.52 6.76 156.76
C ARG A 250 -95.83 5.39 156.97
N PRO A 251 -95.72 4.93 158.22
CA PRO A 251 -94.63 4.06 158.66
C PRO A 251 -94.91 2.59 158.37
N GLY A 252 -93.97 1.95 157.66
CA GLY A 252 -93.92 0.50 157.48
C GLY A 252 -93.58 0.01 156.07
N GLN A 253 -92.58 0.59 155.40
CA GLN A 253 -92.04 0.10 154.12
C GLN A 253 -90.51 0.01 154.21
N SER A 254 -89.93 -1.19 154.09
CA SER A 254 -88.48 -1.42 154.21
C SER A 254 -87.92 -2.48 153.24
N GLU A 255 -88.74 -3.17 152.45
CA GLU A 255 -88.24 -4.20 151.51
C GLU A 255 -88.20 -3.74 150.04
N ASP A 256 -89.14 -2.91 149.58
CA ASP A 256 -89.22 -2.52 148.16
C ASP A 256 -88.11 -1.55 147.74
N GLU A 257 -87.69 -0.65 148.64
CA GLU A 257 -86.65 0.34 148.37
C GLU A 257 -85.25 -0.28 148.20
N LYS A 258 -84.96 -1.38 148.92
CA LYS A 258 -83.68 -2.12 148.82
C LYS A 258 -83.56 -2.92 147.53
N ARG A 259 -84.68 -3.36 146.97
CA ARG A 259 -84.72 -4.16 145.74
C ARG A 259 -84.39 -3.28 144.52
N LEU A 260 -84.99 -2.10 144.45
CA LEU A 260 -84.77 -1.12 143.38
C LEU A 260 -83.33 -0.61 143.31
N THR A 261 -82.66 -0.39 144.44
CA THR A 261 -81.25 0.04 144.46
C THR A 261 -80.29 -1.03 143.92
N SER A 262 -80.57 -2.32 144.16
CA SER A 262 -79.71 -3.41 143.68
C SER A 262 -79.81 -3.65 142.16
N GLU A 263 -80.96 -3.37 141.57
CA GLU A 263 -81.19 -3.52 140.13
C GLU A 263 -80.52 -2.39 139.33
N LEU A 264 -80.47 -1.17 139.87
CA LEU A 264 -79.77 -0.03 139.26
C LEU A 264 -78.25 -0.25 139.17
N GLU A 265 -77.65 -0.88 140.18
CA GLU A 265 -76.21 -1.13 140.23
C GLU A 265 -75.78 -2.22 139.23
N ALA A 266 -76.64 -3.21 138.99
CA ALA A 266 -76.44 -4.23 137.97
C ALA A 266 -76.45 -3.67 136.54
N LEU A 267 -77.33 -2.69 136.26
CA LEU A 267 -77.43 -2.05 134.94
C LEU A 267 -76.21 -1.16 134.63
N ARG A 268 -75.63 -0.51 135.64
CA ARG A 268 -74.47 0.37 135.46
C ARG A 268 -73.20 -0.39 135.06
N ASN A 269 -72.94 -1.53 135.71
CA ASN A 269 -71.81 -2.42 135.38
C ASN A 269 -71.89 -2.96 133.95
N ARG A 270 -73.11 -3.17 133.47
CA ARG A 270 -73.37 -3.67 132.12
C ARG A 270 -73.08 -2.64 131.02
N ILE A 271 -73.03 -1.35 131.32
CA ILE A 271 -72.69 -0.31 130.32
C ILE A 271 -71.17 -0.12 130.22
N THR A 272 -70.44 -0.21 131.34
CA THR A 272 -68.97 -0.06 131.36
C THR A 272 -68.23 -1.17 130.59
N GLU A 273 -68.83 -2.35 130.46
CA GLU A 273 -68.23 -3.48 129.75
C GLU A 273 -68.24 -3.31 128.21
N TRP A 274 -69.08 -2.41 127.66
CA TRP A 274 -69.32 -2.34 126.21
C TRP A 274 -68.59 -1.19 125.51
N SER A 275 -68.14 -0.17 126.24
CA SER A 275 -67.41 0.98 125.69
C SER A 275 -66.15 0.64 124.87
N PRO A 276 -65.26 -0.30 125.27
CA PRO A 276 -64.02 -0.55 124.52
C PRO A 276 -64.24 -1.26 123.18
N LYS A 277 -65.41 -1.88 122.96
CA LYS A 277 -65.71 -2.59 121.71
C LYS A 277 -66.05 -1.66 120.54
N ILE A 278 -66.46 -0.42 120.81
CA ILE A 278 -66.89 0.54 119.78
C ILE A 278 -65.70 1.24 119.12
N THR A 279 -64.64 1.58 119.86
CA THR A 279 -63.45 2.24 119.30
C THR A 279 -62.66 1.36 118.33
N HIS A 280 -62.66 0.04 118.53
CA HIS A 280 -61.96 -0.92 117.67
C HIS A 280 -62.54 -1.01 116.24
N TYR A 281 -63.78 -0.58 116.02
CA TYR A 281 -64.43 -0.65 114.70
C TYR A 281 -63.98 0.46 113.74
N GLU A 282 -63.65 1.66 114.26
CA GLU A 282 -63.24 2.79 113.43
C GLU A 282 -61.89 2.56 112.74
N GLU A 283 -60.95 1.89 113.42
CA GLU A 283 -59.64 1.54 112.86
C GLU A 283 -59.75 0.58 111.68
N LEU A 284 -60.59 -0.46 111.82
CA LEU A 284 -60.86 -1.46 110.78
C LEU A 284 -61.44 -0.86 109.49
N LYS A 285 -62.27 0.18 109.60
CA LYS A 285 -62.87 0.87 108.46
C LYS A 285 -61.84 1.65 107.63
N SER A 286 -60.73 2.09 108.23
CA SER A 286 -59.69 2.87 107.54
C SER A 286 -58.71 2.04 106.71
N ILE A 287 -58.52 0.76 107.06
CA ILE A 287 -57.51 -0.13 106.45
C ILE A 287 -58.02 -0.78 105.15
N LEU A 288 -59.34 -0.98 105.05
CA LEU A 288 -59.99 -1.70 103.95
C LEU A 288 -59.76 -1.10 102.54
N PRO A 289 -59.80 0.22 102.30
CA PRO A 289 -59.58 0.78 100.97
C PRO A 289 -58.12 0.67 100.49
N LYS A 290 -57.12 0.71 101.39
CA LYS A 290 -55.70 0.55 101.02
C LYS A 290 -55.42 -0.85 100.44
N LEU A 291 -56.03 -1.87 101.05
CA LEU A 291 -55.92 -3.25 100.55
C LEU A 291 -56.55 -3.46 99.17
N GLN A 292 -57.60 -2.71 98.83
CA GLN A 292 -58.21 -2.77 97.50
C GLN A 292 -57.29 -2.17 96.43
N GLU A 293 -56.57 -1.08 96.75
CA GLU A 293 -55.61 -0.47 95.83
C GLU A 293 -54.38 -1.37 95.61
N ASP A 294 -53.82 -1.94 96.68
CA ASP A 294 -52.68 -2.86 96.60
C ASP A 294 -53.02 -4.12 95.77
N ALA A 295 -54.24 -4.67 95.92
CA ALA A 295 -54.67 -5.82 95.15
C ALA A 295 -54.78 -5.53 93.63
N ALA A 296 -55.19 -4.32 93.25
CA ALA A 296 -55.26 -3.92 91.84
C ALA A 296 -53.87 -3.76 91.21
N GLN A 297 -52.90 -3.21 91.96
CA GLN A 297 -51.51 -3.09 91.50
C GLN A 297 -50.84 -4.45 91.28
N VAL A 298 -51.13 -5.43 92.15
CA VAL A 298 -50.65 -6.82 92.01
C VAL A 298 -51.13 -7.44 90.70
N GLN A 299 -52.40 -7.25 90.31
CA GLN A 299 -52.92 -7.78 89.05
C GLN A 299 -52.23 -7.16 87.81
N GLN A 300 -52.03 -5.84 87.80
CA GLN A 300 -51.37 -5.16 86.67
C GLN A 300 -49.90 -5.59 86.50
N LEU A 301 -49.18 -5.81 87.61
CA LEU A 301 -47.81 -6.31 87.56
C LEU A 301 -47.75 -7.77 87.09
N GLN A 302 -48.72 -8.61 87.47
CA GLN A 302 -48.82 -9.99 86.97
C GLN A 302 -48.98 -10.06 85.45
N GLU A 303 -49.85 -9.23 84.87
CA GLU A 303 -50.06 -9.19 83.42
C GLU A 303 -48.79 -8.76 82.66
N LYS A 304 -48.06 -7.76 83.17
CA LYS A 304 -46.78 -7.32 82.58
C LYS A 304 -45.70 -8.40 82.64
N ILE A 305 -45.58 -9.09 83.77
CA ILE A 305 -44.62 -10.21 83.93
C ILE A 305 -44.96 -11.34 82.95
N ALA A 306 -46.25 -11.65 82.77
CA ALA A 306 -46.69 -12.69 81.84
C ALA A 306 -46.35 -12.34 80.38
N ALA A 307 -46.58 -11.11 79.94
CA ALA A 307 -46.23 -10.66 78.59
C ALA A 307 -44.71 -10.73 78.34
N LEU A 308 -43.89 -10.21 79.27
CA LEU A 308 -42.43 -10.25 79.15
C LEU A 308 -41.85 -11.67 79.23
N SER A 309 -42.54 -12.60 79.91
CA SER A 309 -42.14 -14.02 79.97
C SER A 309 -42.26 -14.71 78.60
N VAL A 310 -43.32 -14.41 77.84
CA VAL A 310 -43.51 -14.93 76.48
C VAL A 310 -42.42 -14.40 75.54
N ASP A 311 -42.11 -13.11 75.64
CA ASP A 311 -41.05 -12.48 74.85
C ASP A 311 -39.67 -13.07 75.18
N SER A 312 -39.36 -13.29 76.46
CA SER A 312 -38.14 -13.98 76.91
C SER A 312 -37.97 -15.38 76.28
N GLY A 313 -39.05 -16.15 76.14
CA GLY A 313 -39.03 -17.46 75.48
C GLY A 313 -38.68 -17.40 73.98
N ASN A 314 -39.04 -16.32 73.29
CA ASN A 314 -38.67 -16.11 71.88
C ASN A 314 -37.20 -15.70 71.74
N PHE A 315 -36.67 -14.91 72.68
CA PHE A 315 -35.25 -14.54 72.69
C PHE A 315 -34.33 -15.72 72.98
N ALA A 316 -34.73 -16.66 73.84
CA ALA A 316 -33.95 -17.89 74.06
C ALA A 316 -33.72 -18.67 72.76
N LYS A 317 -34.74 -18.76 71.89
CA LYS A 317 -34.62 -19.38 70.56
C LYS A 317 -33.67 -18.62 69.63
N ILE A 318 -33.65 -17.28 69.71
CA ILE A 318 -32.74 -16.45 68.93
C ILE A 318 -31.31 -16.59 69.45
N GLY A 319 -31.10 -16.66 70.76
CA GLY A 319 -29.79 -16.93 71.37
C GLY A 319 -29.20 -18.26 70.95
N MET A 320 -30.01 -19.33 70.84
CA MET A 320 -29.55 -20.61 70.29
C MET A 320 -29.13 -20.50 68.81
N LYS A 321 -29.90 -19.79 67.98
CA LYS A 321 -29.52 -19.53 66.58
C LYS A 321 -28.24 -18.69 66.48
N PHE A 322 -28.05 -17.73 67.38
CA PHE A 322 -26.83 -16.95 67.46
C PHE A 322 -25.62 -17.82 67.81
N ALA A 323 -25.75 -18.70 68.81
CA ALA A 323 -24.70 -19.66 69.16
C ALA A 323 -24.36 -20.59 67.98
N ASP A 324 -25.36 -21.09 67.26
CA ASP A 324 -25.15 -21.90 66.05
C ASP A 324 -24.43 -21.11 64.94
N LEU A 325 -24.78 -19.83 64.74
CA LEU A 325 -24.11 -18.95 63.78
C LEU A 325 -22.67 -18.62 64.19
N GLU A 326 -22.40 -18.42 65.48
CA GLU A 326 -21.03 -18.22 65.98
C GLU A 326 -20.16 -19.45 65.78
N ILE A 327 -20.71 -20.65 66.00
CA ILE A 327 -20.01 -21.92 65.74
C ILE A 327 -19.71 -22.03 64.24
N LYS A 328 -20.70 -21.80 63.37
CA LYS A 328 -20.51 -21.81 61.91
C LYS A 328 -19.47 -20.79 61.46
N TYR A 329 -19.50 -19.57 62.00
CA TYR A 329 -18.51 -18.55 61.70
C TYR A 329 -17.10 -18.96 62.15
N ARG A 330 -16.97 -19.56 63.34
CA ARG A 330 -15.69 -20.05 63.85
C ARG A 330 -15.12 -21.17 62.99
N ASP A 331 -15.97 -22.12 62.58
CA ASP A 331 -15.54 -23.23 61.72
C ASP A 331 -15.19 -22.74 60.32
N LEU A 332 -15.97 -21.81 59.75
CA LEU A 332 -15.64 -21.22 58.45
C LEU A 332 -14.36 -20.36 58.52
N LYS A 333 -14.13 -19.67 59.64
CA LYS A 333 -12.88 -18.94 59.87
C LYS A 333 -11.67 -19.87 59.91
N LYS A 334 -11.78 -21.05 60.53
CA LYS A 334 -10.72 -22.06 60.48
C LYS A 334 -10.48 -22.57 59.05
N VAL A 335 -11.55 -22.77 58.28
CA VAL A 335 -11.45 -23.15 56.87
C VAL A 335 -10.76 -22.04 56.07
N PHE A 336 -11.11 -20.78 56.32
CA PHE A 336 -10.45 -19.63 55.70
C PHE A 336 -8.98 -19.53 56.09
N ASP A 337 -8.62 -19.68 57.37
CA ASP A 337 -7.23 -19.64 57.81
C ASP A 337 -6.41 -20.76 57.16
N LYS A 338 -7.01 -21.96 57.02
CA LYS A 338 -6.39 -23.08 56.30
C LYS A 338 -6.22 -22.79 54.81
N GLN A 339 -7.27 -22.30 54.14
CA GLN A 339 -7.23 -21.94 52.72
C GLN A 339 -6.32 -20.75 52.45
N SER A 340 -6.21 -19.80 53.37
CA SER A 340 -5.23 -18.71 53.30
C SER A 340 -3.81 -19.24 53.41
N GLY A 341 -3.57 -20.27 54.23
CA GLY A 341 -2.30 -21.00 54.25
C GLY A 341 -2.00 -21.70 52.93
N GLU A 342 -2.99 -22.36 52.34
CA GLU A 342 -2.90 -23.02 51.02
C GLU A 342 -2.67 -21.98 49.90
N LEU A 343 -3.30 -20.80 49.96
CA LEU A 343 -3.09 -19.71 49.02
C LEU A 343 -1.66 -19.15 49.11
N VAL A 344 -1.11 -19.01 50.31
CA VAL A 344 0.29 -18.60 50.50
C VAL A 344 1.25 -19.64 49.93
N ALA A 345 0.94 -20.94 50.09
CA ALA A 345 1.71 -22.01 49.47
C ALA A 345 1.61 -21.99 47.94
N ALA A 346 0.42 -21.81 47.38
CA ALA A 346 0.19 -21.69 45.94
C ALA A 346 0.85 -20.42 45.35
N THR A 347 0.90 -19.32 46.12
CA THR A 347 1.61 -18.10 45.72
C THR A 347 3.11 -18.34 45.64
N ARG A 348 3.69 -19.04 46.63
CA ARG A 348 5.10 -19.46 46.59
C ARG A 348 5.40 -20.40 45.42
N GLU A 349 4.49 -21.30 45.11
CA GLU A 349 4.61 -22.17 43.93
C GLU A 349 4.58 -21.36 42.63
N SER A 350 3.67 -20.37 42.52
CA SER A 350 3.63 -19.44 41.38
C SER A 350 4.91 -18.61 41.26
N ASP A 351 5.46 -18.12 42.38
CA ASP A 351 6.71 -17.36 42.37
C ASP A 351 7.91 -18.24 41.97
N HIS A 352 7.97 -19.48 42.43
CA HIS A 352 8.98 -20.43 42.01
C HIS A 352 8.91 -20.74 40.50
N GLN A 353 7.71 -20.85 39.95
CA GLN A 353 7.53 -21.03 38.49
C GLN A 353 7.93 -19.78 37.70
N ARG A 354 7.71 -18.57 38.25
CA ARG A 354 8.19 -17.32 37.64
C ARG A 354 9.72 -17.21 37.65
N GLU A 355 10.39 -17.62 38.73
CA GLU A 355 11.85 -17.70 38.76
C GLU A 355 12.39 -18.67 37.72
N LYS A 356 11.71 -19.81 37.53
CA LYS A 356 12.06 -20.78 36.49
C LYS A 356 11.89 -20.19 35.08
N LEU A 357 10.79 -19.47 34.82
CA LEU A 357 10.57 -18.74 33.57
C LEU A 357 11.66 -17.71 33.28
N GLN A 358 12.10 -16.98 34.31
CA GLN A 358 13.19 -16.03 34.18
C GLN A 358 14.50 -16.75 33.82
N SER A 359 14.81 -17.86 34.49
CA SER A 359 16.02 -18.64 34.18
C SER A 359 16.02 -19.26 32.78
N LEU A 360 14.85 -19.70 32.29
CA LEU A 360 14.70 -20.20 30.93
C LEU A 360 14.85 -19.10 29.89
N SER A 361 14.31 -17.91 30.17
CA SER A 361 14.44 -16.74 29.28
C SER A 361 15.90 -16.29 29.16
N GLU A 362 16.61 -16.19 30.29
CA GLU A 362 18.04 -15.87 30.32
C GLU A 362 18.89 -16.92 29.57
N LEU A 363 18.50 -18.20 29.66
CA LEU A 363 19.18 -19.28 28.94
C LEU A 363 18.95 -19.21 27.43
N ILE A 364 17.74 -18.88 26.98
CA ILE A 364 17.41 -18.68 25.57
C ILE A 364 18.23 -17.52 25.01
N GLU A 365 18.22 -16.37 25.68
CA GLU A 365 18.98 -15.18 25.25
C GLU A 365 20.47 -15.51 25.10
N LYS A 366 21.04 -16.23 26.08
CA LYS A 366 22.42 -16.70 26.01
C LYS A 366 22.67 -17.59 24.78
N ARG A 367 21.79 -18.54 24.47
CA ARG A 367 21.96 -19.42 23.30
C ARG A 367 21.77 -18.69 21.97
N GLU A 368 20.88 -17.70 21.91
CA GLU A 368 20.73 -16.85 20.72
C GLU A 368 21.98 -16.00 20.46
N THR A 369 22.60 -15.45 21.51
CA THR A 369 23.87 -14.73 21.37
C THR A 369 24.99 -15.63 20.87
N GLU A 370 25.15 -16.83 21.44
CA GLU A 370 26.12 -17.83 20.98
C GLU A 370 25.87 -18.28 19.52
N LEU A 371 24.60 -18.40 19.11
CA LEU A 371 24.21 -18.73 17.73
C LEU A 371 24.55 -17.61 16.76
N ASN A 372 24.34 -16.35 17.14
CA ASN A 372 24.69 -15.18 16.33
C ASN A 372 26.20 -15.01 16.20
N GLU A 373 26.95 -15.28 17.27
CA GLU A 373 28.41 -15.34 17.24
C GLU A 373 28.90 -16.43 16.29
N ALA A 374 28.35 -17.65 16.37
CA ALA A 374 28.70 -18.76 15.46
C ALA A 374 28.40 -18.42 14.00
N LYS A 375 27.24 -17.82 13.70
CA LYS A 375 26.89 -17.35 12.35
C LYS A 375 27.84 -16.27 11.85
N SER A 376 28.17 -15.29 12.68
CA SER A 376 29.10 -14.22 12.30
C SER A 376 30.52 -14.74 12.06
N SER A 377 30.96 -15.73 12.85
CA SER A 377 32.24 -16.42 12.65
C SER A 377 32.27 -17.15 11.31
N LEU A 378 31.22 -17.90 10.97
CA LEU A 378 31.10 -18.58 9.68
C LEU A 378 31.09 -17.59 8.51
N ASP A 379 30.35 -16.48 8.61
CA ASP A 379 30.32 -15.45 7.58
C ASP A 379 31.67 -14.73 7.43
N SER A 380 32.41 -14.57 8.53
CA SER A 380 33.78 -14.03 8.50
C SER A 380 34.78 -15.00 7.85
N GLN A 381 34.64 -16.31 8.10
CA GLN A 381 35.46 -17.34 7.46
C GLN A 381 35.14 -17.47 5.97
N LEU A 382 33.86 -17.39 5.59
CA LEU A 382 33.42 -17.36 4.20
C LEU A 382 33.96 -16.13 3.47
N LYS A 383 33.89 -14.95 4.11
CA LYS A 383 34.50 -13.72 3.56
C LYS A 383 36.01 -13.86 3.43
N GLN A 384 36.69 -14.46 4.41
CA GLN A 384 38.13 -14.72 4.34
C GLN A 384 38.51 -15.71 3.22
N SER A 385 37.74 -16.79 3.02
CA SER A 385 37.98 -17.76 1.94
C SER A 385 37.70 -17.17 0.55
N VAL A 386 36.70 -16.30 0.44
CA VAL A 386 36.41 -15.53 -0.79
C VAL A 386 37.50 -14.47 -1.05
N THR A 387 38.20 -14.01 0.00
CA THR A 387 39.37 -13.12 -0.12
C THR A 387 40.70 -13.86 -0.23
N ASN A 388 40.77 -15.00 -0.93
CA ASN A 388 42.03 -15.43 -1.53
C ASN A 388 42.49 -14.39 -2.57
N LEU A 389 43.04 -13.28 -2.07
CA LEU A 389 43.46 -12.08 -2.80
C LEU A 389 44.42 -12.39 -3.95
N ALA A 390 45.20 -13.47 -3.84
CA ALA A 390 46.04 -13.97 -4.92
C ALA A 390 45.22 -14.48 -6.11
N THR A 391 44.17 -15.28 -5.87
CA THR A 391 43.32 -15.84 -6.93
C THR A 391 42.41 -14.79 -7.57
N LYS A 392 41.93 -13.81 -6.79
CA LYS A 392 41.10 -12.72 -7.34
C LYS A 392 41.94 -11.73 -8.17
N ALA A 393 43.15 -11.39 -7.74
CA ALA A 393 44.04 -10.55 -8.52
C ALA A 393 44.54 -11.27 -9.79
N GLU A 394 44.81 -12.58 -9.72
CA GLU A 394 45.12 -13.38 -10.91
C GLU A 394 43.91 -13.51 -11.84
N PHE A 395 42.71 -13.70 -11.30
CA PHE A 395 41.48 -13.77 -12.08
C PHE A 395 41.14 -12.42 -12.75
N GLU A 396 41.25 -11.30 -12.04
CA GLU A 396 41.04 -9.96 -12.61
C GLU A 396 42.10 -9.67 -13.68
N ARG A 397 43.35 -10.07 -13.46
CA ARG A 397 44.42 -9.92 -14.45
C ARG A 397 44.20 -10.80 -15.68
N LEU A 398 43.82 -12.06 -15.51
CA LEU A 398 43.48 -12.97 -16.61
C LEU A 398 42.23 -12.50 -17.35
N THR A 399 41.22 -12.01 -16.64
CA THR A 399 39.99 -11.45 -17.23
C THR A 399 40.29 -10.21 -18.06
N THR A 400 41.15 -9.33 -17.55
CA THR A 400 41.59 -8.13 -18.30
C THR A 400 42.41 -8.52 -19.53
N GLN A 401 43.29 -9.53 -19.39
CA GLN A 401 44.09 -10.03 -20.50
C GLN A 401 43.25 -10.73 -21.58
N VAL A 402 42.23 -11.49 -21.20
CA VAL A 402 41.26 -12.10 -22.11
C VAL A 402 40.40 -11.02 -22.78
N ALA A 403 39.97 -9.99 -22.03
CA ALA A 403 39.23 -8.87 -22.59
C ALA A 403 40.05 -8.12 -23.64
N ASP A 404 41.33 -7.84 -23.37
CA ASP A 404 42.24 -7.21 -24.32
C ASP A 404 42.50 -8.10 -25.55
N GLN A 405 42.62 -9.42 -25.36
CA GLN A 405 42.78 -10.38 -26.46
C GLN A 405 41.51 -10.48 -27.32
N LEU A 406 40.32 -10.48 -26.72
CA LEU A 406 39.04 -10.47 -27.45
C LEU A 406 38.85 -9.16 -28.23
N LEU A 407 39.27 -8.03 -27.66
CA LEU A 407 39.27 -6.74 -28.36
C LEU A 407 40.26 -6.73 -29.53
N ALA A 408 41.43 -7.32 -29.36
CA ALA A 408 42.40 -7.50 -30.43
C ALA A 408 41.86 -8.41 -31.53
N ILE A 409 41.26 -9.56 -31.19
CA ILE A 409 40.63 -10.48 -32.15
C ILE A 409 39.52 -9.77 -32.91
N LYS A 410 38.63 -9.06 -32.22
CA LYS A 410 37.57 -8.29 -32.88
C LYS A 410 38.15 -7.25 -33.85
N ASN A 411 39.18 -6.53 -33.45
CA ASN A 411 39.88 -5.59 -34.34
C ASN A 411 40.55 -6.28 -35.54
N PHE A 412 41.01 -7.52 -35.38
CA PHE A 412 41.55 -8.32 -36.48
C PHE A 412 40.45 -8.87 -37.39
N GLU A 413 39.33 -9.34 -36.85
CA GLU A 413 38.16 -9.77 -37.60
C GLU A 413 37.57 -8.62 -38.42
N ASP A 414 37.50 -7.42 -37.84
CA ASP A 414 37.03 -6.22 -38.54
C ASP A 414 37.98 -5.84 -39.68
N ARG A 415 39.31 -5.89 -39.44
CA ARG A 415 40.30 -5.69 -40.52
C ARG A 415 40.27 -6.80 -41.57
N PHE A 416 39.97 -8.03 -41.17
CA PHE A 416 39.86 -9.16 -42.09
C PHE A 416 38.61 -9.04 -42.95
N ARG A 417 37.48 -8.62 -42.37
CA ARG A 417 36.27 -8.25 -43.11
C ARG A 417 36.54 -7.11 -44.07
N ASP A 418 37.20 -6.05 -43.64
CA ASP A 418 37.58 -4.94 -44.52
C ASP A 418 38.45 -5.41 -45.70
N LEU A 419 39.40 -6.32 -45.45
CA LEU A 419 40.24 -6.90 -46.50
C LEU A 419 39.46 -7.85 -47.41
N GLN A 420 38.53 -8.63 -46.87
CA GLN A 420 37.68 -9.54 -47.63
C GLN A 420 36.68 -8.78 -48.51
N ASP A 421 36.16 -7.66 -48.02
CA ASP A 421 35.32 -6.72 -48.76
C ASP A 421 36.15 -6.00 -49.86
N GLN A 422 37.39 -5.63 -49.56
CA GLN A 422 38.30 -5.11 -50.58
C GLN A 422 38.63 -6.15 -51.66
N ILE A 423 38.87 -7.41 -51.29
CA ILE A 423 39.13 -8.49 -52.24
C ILE A 423 37.89 -8.77 -53.08
N SER A 424 36.71 -8.89 -52.49
CA SER A 424 35.46 -9.14 -53.23
C SER A 424 35.08 -7.98 -54.15
N ALA A 425 35.30 -6.74 -53.73
CA ALA A 425 35.15 -5.56 -54.58
C ALA A 425 36.14 -5.60 -55.76
N LYS A 426 37.38 -6.04 -55.53
CA LYS A 426 38.39 -6.18 -56.58
C LYS A 426 38.12 -7.37 -57.51
N ASP A 427 37.61 -8.49 -57.01
CA ASP A 427 37.18 -9.62 -57.84
C ASP A 427 35.96 -9.27 -58.69
N SER A 428 35.05 -8.44 -58.16
CA SER A 428 33.93 -7.88 -58.92
C SER A 428 34.43 -6.91 -59.99
N GLU A 429 35.43 -6.07 -59.68
CA GLU A 429 36.07 -5.17 -60.65
C GLU A 429 36.82 -5.96 -61.74
N ILE A 430 37.54 -7.03 -61.37
CA ILE A 430 38.21 -7.93 -62.30
C ILE A 430 37.19 -8.68 -63.17
N SER A 431 36.08 -9.12 -62.60
CA SER A 431 35.00 -9.79 -63.34
C SER A 431 34.33 -8.84 -64.32
N ALA A 432 34.06 -7.59 -63.91
CA ALA A 432 33.54 -6.54 -64.79
C ALA A 432 34.54 -6.17 -65.90
N LEU A 433 35.84 -6.14 -65.61
CA LEU A 433 36.89 -5.90 -66.60
C LEU A 433 37.05 -7.09 -67.56
N ARG A 434 36.95 -8.34 -67.07
CA ARG A 434 36.95 -9.55 -67.90
C ARG A 434 35.74 -9.57 -68.83
N GLN A 435 34.56 -9.20 -68.33
CA GLN A 435 33.32 -9.10 -69.11
C GLN A 435 33.40 -7.98 -70.16
N ARG A 436 34.02 -6.84 -69.82
CA ARG A 436 34.34 -5.76 -70.79
C ARG A 436 35.37 -6.15 -71.83
N LEU A 437 36.28 -7.07 -71.52
CA LEU A 437 37.26 -7.62 -72.47
C LEU A 437 36.65 -8.71 -73.37
N THR A 438 35.62 -9.43 -72.92
CA THR A 438 34.95 -10.47 -73.74
C THR A 438 33.93 -9.91 -74.74
N PHE A 439 33.47 -8.66 -74.53
CA PHE A 439 32.59 -7.96 -75.47
C PHE A 439 33.16 -6.58 -75.84
N PRO A 440 34.01 -6.48 -76.87
CA PRO A 440 34.47 -5.20 -77.37
C PRO A 440 33.40 -4.62 -78.31
N SER A 441 32.26 -4.16 -77.76
CA SER A 441 31.26 -3.40 -78.52
C SER A 441 30.18 -2.79 -77.63
N SER A 442 30.44 -1.59 -77.11
CA SER A 442 29.53 -0.42 -77.13
C SER A 442 30.19 0.75 -76.35
N PRO A 443 29.84 2.02 -76.63
CA PRO A 443 30.64 3.20 -76.26
C PRO A 443 30.57 3.49 -74.74
N PRO A 444 31.42 4.38 -74.19
CA PRO A 444 31.85 4.31 -72.80
C PRO A 444 30.72 4.69 -71.85
N VAL A 445 30.16 3.72 -71.15
CA VAL A 445 29.19 3.97 -70.08
C VAL A 445 29.93 4.44 -68.83
N SER A 446 29.67 5.70 -68.51
CA SER A 446 30.03 6.41 -67.28
C SER A 446 29.76 5.59 -66.02
N LYS A 447 30.73 5.63 -65.10
CA LYS A 447 30.70 4.99 -63.78
C LYS A 447 29.39 5.33 -63.03
N VAL A 448 28.54 4.34 -62.79
CA VAL A 448 27.42 4.42 -61.84
C VAL A 448 28.03 4.40 -60.43
N VAL A 449 27.71 5.39 -59.62
CA VAL A 449 28.22 5.53 -58.25
C VAL A 449 27.41 4.59 -57.35
N THR A 450 28.06 3.74 -56.58
CA THR A 450 27.42 2.92 -55.55
C THR A 450 27.00 3.82 -54.38
N VAL A 451 25.73 4.23 -54.39
CA VAL A 451 25.11 5.04 -53.34
C VAL A 451 24.71 4.14 -52.17
N SER A 452 25.50 4.12 -51.09
CA SER A 452 25.06 3.62 -49.77
C SER A 452 24.13 4.64 -49.11
N SER A 453 23.07 4.16 -48.45
CA SER A 453 22.03 4.94 -47.75
C SER A 453 22.56 5.96 -46.72
N ASP A 454 23.79 5.76 -46.23
CA ASP A 454 24.35 6.54 -45.13
C ASP A 454 25.43 7.55 -45.60
N SER A 455 25.56 7.74 -46.92
CA SER A 455 26.54 8.66 -47.48
C SER A 455 26.12 10.11 -47.24
N GLN A 456 26.58 10.72 -46.15
CA GLN A 456 26.39 12.15 -45.85
C GLN A 456 26.72 13.05 -47.05
N ILE A 457 27.75 12.69 -47.82
CA ILE A 457 28.17 13.42 -49.03
C ILE A 457 27.06 13.49 -50.08
N ILE A 458 26.26 12.43 -50.21
CA ILE A 458 25.16 12.36 -51.19
C ILE A 458 23.98 13.18 -50.68
N ALA A 459 23.69 13.14 -49.38
CA ALA A 459 22.70 14.01 -48.78
C ALA A 459 23.06 15.50 -48.94
N ASP A 460 24.31 15.89 -48.64
CA ASP A 460 24.81 17.26 -48.81
C ASP A 460 24.79 17.70 -50.28
N PHE A 461 25.08 16.79 -51.21
CA PHE A 461 24.96 17.05 -52.63
C PHE A 461 23.50 17.28 -53.06
N LEU A 462 22.56 16.50 -52.52
CA LEU A 462 21.13 16.67 -52.79
C LEU A 462 20.63 18.01 -52.21
N ASP A 463 21.13 18.44 -51.05
CA ASP A 463 20.86 19.77 -50.50
C ASP A 463 21.39 20.90 -51.37
N PHE A 464 22.62 20.75 -51.89
CA PHE A 464 23.15 21.67 -52.87
C PHE A 464 22.31 21.69 -54.15
N PHE A 465 21.88 20.52 -54.63
CA PHE A 465 21.04 20.40 -55.83
C PHE A 465 19.69 21.10 -55.63
N ASP A 466 19.02 20.90 -54.49
CA ASP A 466 17.78 21.60 -54.14
C ASP A 466 17.96 23.10 -53.98
N GLY A 467 19.07 23.52 -53.36
CA GLY A 467 19.42 24.93 -53.23
C GLY A 467 19.62 25.59 -54.61
N LEU A 468 20.28 24.88 -55.53
CA LEU A 468 20.50 25.33 -56.90
C LEU A 468 19.19 25.38 -57.70
N ASP A 469 18.33 24.37 -57.57
CA ASP A 469 17.01 24.33 -58.20
C ASP A 469 16.11 25.48 -57.69
N SER A 470 16.06 25.69 -56.37
CA SER A 470 15.33 26.82 -55.77
C SER A 470 15.91 28.18 -56.18
N PHE A 471 17.22 28.28 -56.35
CA PHE A 471 17.86 29.52 -56.80
C PHE A 471 17.53 29.79 -58.27
N LEU A 472 17.56 28.77 -59.11
CA LEU A 472 17.23 28.85 -60.53
C LEU A 472 15.76 29.15 -60.80
N ALA A 473 14.86 28.68 -59.93
CA ALA A 473 13.44 29.02 -59.99
C ALA A 473 13.19 30.53 -59.80
N LYS A 474 14.06 31.23 -59.06
CA LYS A 474 13.99 32.68 -58.82
C LYS A 474 14.86 33.48 -59.80
N ASN A 475 15.99 32.91 -60.23
CA ASN A 475 17.00 33.57 -61.06
C ASN A 475 17.37 32.67 -62.25
N ALA A 476 16.88 33.02 -63.44
CA ALA A 476 17.18 32.27 -64.66
C ALA A 476 18.59 32.62 -65.20
N ILE A 477 19.64 32.05 -64.59
CA ILE A 477 21.02 32.18 -65.07
C ILE A 477 21.35 30.99 -66.00
N PRO A 478 21.58 31.21 -67.31
CA PRO A 478 21.74 30.13 -68.29
C PRO A 478 22.89 29.15 -68.00
N GLU A 479 24.01 29.64 -67.46
CA GLU A 479 25.16 28.78 -67.12
C GLU A 479 24.83 27.81 -65.98
N LEU A 480 24.15 28.30 -64.94
CA LEU A 480 23.71 27.48 -63.82
C LEU A 480 22.58 26.52 -64.22
N GLN A 481 21.70 26.90 -65.15
CA GLN A 481 20.71 25.98 -65.71
C GLN A 481 21.37 24.84 -66.49
N THR A 482 22.44 25.14 -67.23
CA THR A 482 23.23 24.13 -67.94
C THR A 482 23.94 23.20 -66.96
N LEU A 483 24.47 23.74 -65.85
CA LEU A 483 25.04 22.94 -64.77
C LEU A 483 23.98 22.04 -64.12
N HIS A 484 22.82 22.59 -63.76
CA HIS A 484 21.69 21.86 -63.17
C HIS A 484 21.26 20.69 -64.05
N LYS A 485 21.06 20.95 -65.35
CA LYS A 485 20.69 19.93 -66.33
C LYS A 485 21.76 18.83 -66.44
N LYS A 486 23.05 19.21 -66.46
CA LYS A 486 24.16 18.25 -66.49
C LYS A 486 24.22 17.41 -65.21
N LEU A 487 23.96 17.99 -64.03
CA LEU A 487 23.91 17.26 -62.77
C LEU A 487 22.74 16.29 -62.75
N LEU A 488 21.56 16.74 -63.20
CA LEU A 488 20.37 15.89 -63.30
C LEU A 488 20.58 14.71 -64.25
N GLU A 489 21.10 14.96 -65.46
CA GLU A 489 21.35 13.92 -66.47
C GLU A 489 22.49 12.96 -66.12
N ARG A 490 23.48 13.38 -65.31
CA ARG A 490 24.64 12.55 -64.97
C ARG A 490 24.54 11.85 -63.61
N LEU A 491 23.85 12.45 -62.65
CA LEU A 491 23.87 11.99 -61.26
C LEU A 491 22.49 11.57 -60.74
N ILE A 492 21.42 12.28 -61.08
CA ILE A 492 20.09 11.94 -60.55
C ILE A 492 19.43 10.85 -61.41
N VAL A 493 19.28 11.09 -62.71
CA VAL A 493 18.59 10.17 -63.63
C VAL A 493 19.31 8.81 -63.75
N PRO A 494 20.64 8.72 -63.95
CA PRO A 494 21.31 7.43 -64.12
C PRO A 494 21.32 6.58 -62.85
N ASN A 495 21.28 7.20 -61.67
CA ASN A 495 21.26 6.51 -60.38
C ASN A 495 19.83 6.21 -59.90
N GLN A 496 18.79 6.52 -60.70
CA GLN A 496 17.38 6.30 -60.37
C GLN A 496 16.98 6.93 -59.03
N ILE A 497 17.57 8.08 -58.70
CA ILE A 497 17.21 8.84 -57.51
C ILE A 497 15.91 9.57 -57.80
N GLN A 498 14.90 9.31 -56.98
CA GLN A 498 13.57 9.92 -57.10
C GLN A 498 13.29 10.74 -55.85
N TYR A 499 12.59 11.86 -56.06
CA TYR A 499 12.04 12.65 -54.97
C TYR A 499 10.96 11.82 -54.26
N LEU A 500 11.01 11.80 -52.92
CA LEU A 500 10.05 11.09 -52.08
C LEU A 500 8.95 12.08 -51.61
N PRO A 501 7.78 12.08 -52.25
CA PRO A 501 6.73 13.03 -51.94
C PRO A 501 6.07 12.74 -50.59
N ALA A 502 6.27 13.62 -49.60
CA ALA A 502 5.77 13.36 -48.24
C ALA A 502 4.41 13.99 -47.91
N ILE A 503 4.03 15.08 -48.59
CA ILE A 503 2.81 15.84 -48.25
C ILE A 503 1.56 14.98 -48.49
N SER A 504 0.60 15.03 -47.56
CA SER A 504 -0.64 14.23 -47.52
C SER A 504 -0.46 12.74 -47.24
N GLU A 505 0.77 12.28 -47.02
CA GLU A 505 1.03 10.90 -46.58
C GLU A 505 0.93 10.77 -45.07
N GLU A 506 0.76 9.52 -44.61
CA GLU A 506 0.84 9.19 -43.21
C GLU A 506 2.31 9.18 -42.76
N TYR A 507 2.57 9.79 -41.61
CA TYR A 507 3.91 9.90 -41.06
C TYR A 507 4.44 8.53 -40.60
N ASP A 508 5.41 8.02 -41.36
CA ASP A 508 6.26 6.88 -41.00
C ASP A 508 7.67 7.33 -40.52
N PRO A 509 8.08 7.05 -39.27
CA PRO A 509 9.41 7.35 -38.75
C PRO A 509 10.57 6.67 -39.50
N THR A 510 10.30 5.56 -40.19
CA THR A 510 11.33 4.85 -40.98
C THR A 510 11.67 5.62 -42.25
N LYS A 511 10.69 6.32 -42.85
CA LYS A 511 10.85 7.07 -44.09
C LYS A 511 11.04 8.56 -43.88
N HIS A 512 10.48 9.12 -42.81
CA HIS A 512 10.35 10.56 -42.60
C HIS A 512 11.02 11.02 -41.30
N LEU A 513 11.48 12.27 -41.27
CA LEU A 513 11.97 12.93 -40.06
C LEU A 513 11.02 14.06 -39.66
N ALA A 514 10.27 13.88 -38.57
CA ALA A 514 9.39 14.94 -38.06
C ALA A 514 10.23 16.01 -37.35
N THR A 515 10.18 17.26 -37.83
CA THR A 515 10.83 18.38 -37.16
C THR A 515 9.90 19.01 -36.12
N ASP A 516 8.61 19.13 -36.44
CA ASP A 516 7.61 19.75 -35.58
C ASP A 516 6.27 19.00 -35.66
N PHE A 517 5.52 19.09 -34.56
CA PHE A 517 4.18 18.52 -34.42
C PHE A 517 3.16 19.62 -34.22
N PHE A 518 2.00 19.51 -34.87
CA PHE A 518 0.93 20.50 -34.81
C PHE A 518 -0.42 19.88 -34.54
N LEU A 519 -1.33 20.67 -33.98
CA LEU A 519 -2.74 20.31 -33.84
C LEU A 519 -3.54 20.81 -35.04
N SER A 520 -4.42 19.97 -35.59
CA SER A 520 -5.32 20.41 -36.66
C SER A 520 -6.63 19.64 -36.67
N LYS A 521 -7.74 20.37 -36.80
CA LYS A 521 -9.07 19.78 -37.02
C LYS A 521 -9.37 19.47 -38.49
N LYS A 522 -8.59 20.07 -39.40
CA LYS A 522 -8.82 19.98 -40.86
C LYS A 522 -8.11 18.81 -41.51
N PHE A 523 -6.95 18.44 -40.98
CA PHE A 523 -6.14 17.34 -41.51
C PHE A 523 -6.21 16.13 -40.58
N PRO A 524 -6.13 14.91 -41.13
CA PRO A 524 -6.20 13.69 -40.35
C PRO A 524 -4.98 13.51 -39.44
N GLU A 525 -5.11 12.58 -38.49
CA GLU A 525 -4.04 12.18 -37.58
C GLU A 525 -2.81 11.67 -38.33
N LYS A 526 -1.61 11.99 -37.82
CA LYS A 526 -0.30 11.64 -38.41
C LYS A 526 -0.14 12.09 -39.86
N CYS A 527 -0.96 13.02 -40.33
CA CYS A 527 -0.83 13.54 -41.68
C CYS A 527 0.37 14.49 -41.77
N ILE A 528 1.17 14.34 -42.82
CA ILE A 528 2.24 15.27 -43.14
C ILE A 528 1.64 16.50 -43.85
N VAL A 529 1.78 17.67 -43.24
CA VAL A 529 1.17 18.93 -43.72
C VAL A 529 2.14 19.86 -44.42
N PHE A 530 3.43 19.76 -44.11
CA PHE A 530 4.45 20.59 -44.71
C PHE A 530 5.77 19.83 -44.82
N GLU A 531 6.47 20.05 -45.91
CA GLU A 531 7.80 19.52 -46.13
C GLU A 531 8.80 20.69 -46.06
N VAL A 532 9.66 20.63 -45.05
CA VAL A 532 10.71 21.61 -44.79
C VAL A 532 11.91 21.35 -45.70
N GLU A 533 12.30 20.09 -45.85
CA GLU A 533 13.37 19.65 -46.76
C GLU A 533 12.94 18.42 -47.55
N LYS A 534 13.30 18.41 -48.84
CA LYS A 534 12.95 17.31 -49.74
C LYS A 534 13.63 16.01 -49.36
N GLY A 535 12.87 14.92 -49.48
CA GLY A 535 13.35 13.56 -49.33
C GLY A 535 13.74 12.93 -50.66
N TYR A 536 14.68 11.99 -50.63
CA TYR A 536 15.10 11.24 -51.82
C TYR A 536 15.23 9.76 -51.53
N GLY A 537 14.73 8.95 -52.45
CA GLY A 537 14.82 7.50 -52.41
C GLY A 537 15.36 6.93 -53.72
N ARG A 538 15.84 5.69 -53.66
CA ARG A 538 16.19 4.86 -54.80
C ARG A 538 15.45 3.54 -54.66
N GLY A 539 14.35 3.37 -55.41
CA GLY A 539 13.44 2.25 -55.20
C GLY A 539 12.92 2.26 -53.76
N ASP A 540 13.13 1.15 -53.04
CA ASP A 540 12.69 1.00 -51.65
C ASP A 540 13.69 1.58 -50.61
N THR A 541 14.90 1.95 -51.04
CA THR A 541 15.92 2.48 -50.12
C THR A 541 15.81 4.00 -50.03
N VAL A 542 15.56 4.52 -48.83
CA VAL A 542 15.59 5.96 -48.56
C VAL A 542 17.04 6.42 -48.46
N ILE A 543 17.45 7.35 -49.33
CA ILE A 543 18.79 7.97 -49.30
C ILE A 543 18.79 9.16 -48.34
N LYS A 544 17.74 9.98 -48.40
CA LYS A 544 17.54 11.13 -47.52
C LYS A 544 16.09 11.17 -47.07
N LYS A 545 15.86 11.13 -45.76
CA LYS A 545 14.51 11.29 -45.19
C LYS A 545 14.06 12.74 -45.36
N PRO A 546 12.84 13.01 -45.88
CA PRO A 546 12.29 14.36 -45.89
C PRO A 546 12.08 14.85 -44.46
N LYS A 547 12.35 16.13 -44.24
CA LYS A 547 12.03 16.81 -42.97
C LYS A 547 10.63 17.38 -43.06
N VAL A 548 9.76 17.00 -42.14
CA VAL A 548 8.33 17.23 -42.27
C VAL A 548 7.69 17.76 -41.00
N TRP A 549 6.61 18.51 -41.17
CA TRP A 549 5.67 18.88 -40.11
C TRP A 549 4.49 17.93 -40.12
N VAL A 550 4.14 17.43 -38.95
CA VAL A 550 3.15 16.35 -38.78
C VAL A 550 2.00 16.81 -37.91
N VAL A 551 0.79 16.47 -38.29
CA VAL A 551 -0.41 16.68 -37.45
C VAL A 551 -0.53 15.55 -36.45
N GLN A 552 -0.61 15.90 -35.16
CA GLN A 552 -0.69 14.96 -34.05
C GLN A 552 -1.81 15.40 -33.09
N ASN A 553 -2.99 14.85 -33.26
CA ASN A 553 -4.18 15.07 -32.43
C ASN A 553 -4.40 13.95 -31.40
N LEU A 554 -3.84 12.75 -31.62
CA LEU A 554 -3.91 11.60 -30.70
C LEU A 554 -2.59 11.43 -29.95
N PHE A 555 -2.64 11.14 -28.65
CA PHE A 555 -1.45 10.94 -27.84
C PHE A 555 -1.56 9.69 -26.99
N ASN A 556 -0.45 8.94 -26.89
CA ASN A 556 -0.36 7.80 -26.00
C ASN A 556 0.28 8.25 -24.69
N CYS A 557 -0.35 7.89 -23.55
CA CYS A 557 0.22 8.20 -22.26
C CYS A 557 1.51 7.41 -22.01
N HIS A 558 2.65 8.09 -21.82
CA HIS A 558 3.95 7.45 -21.60
C HIS A 558 4.00 6.40 -20.46
N LYS A 559 3.13 6.52 -19.44
CA LYS A 559 3.12 5.59 -18.30
C LYS A 559 2.23 4.35 -18.51
N CYS A 560 1.15 4.47 -19.28
CA CYS A 560 0.13 3.42 -19.35
C CYS A 560 -0.37 3.13 -20.78
N ASP A 561 0.28 3.72 -21.78
CA ASP A 561 0.03 3.64 -23.22
C ASP A 561 -1.43 3.81 -23.65
N THR A 562 -2.24 4.42 -22.79
CA THR A 562 -3.65 4.64 -23.07
C THR A 562 -3.78 5.77 -24.09
N PRO A 563 -4.46 5.55 -25.23
CA PRO A 563 -4.66 6.58 -26.24
C PRO A 563 -5.63 7.65 -25.74
N GLN A 564 -5.30 8.90 -26.04
CA GLN A 564 -6.01 10.10 -25.59
C GLN A 564 -6.25 11.00 -26.79
N THR A 565 -7.50 11.37 -27.04
CA THR A 565 -7.86 12.51 -27.88
C THR A 565 -7.86 13.77 -27.02
N ILE A 566 -7.36 14.89 -27.53
CA ILE A 566 -7.56 16.18 -26.85
C ILE A 566 -9.03 16.58 -27.03
N PRO A 567 -9.77 16.81 -25.93
CA PRO A 567 -10.38 18.14 -25.86
C PRO A 567 -10.00 19.00 -24.63
N ASP A 568 -9.73 18.45 -23.43
CA ASP A 568 -9.64 19.33 -22.23
C ASP A 568 -8.65 18.89 -21.12
N SER A 569 -8.21 17.62 -21.07
CA SER A 569 -7.39 17.13 -19.96
C SER A 569 -5.90 17.13 -20.32
N ARG A 570 -5.13 17.97 -19.64
CA ARG A 570 -3.64 17.99 -19.64
C ARG A 570 -3.04 16.64 -19.20
N PHE A 571 -3.85 15.83 -18.54
CA PHE A 571 -3.46 14.61 -17.86
C PHE A 571 -4.22 13.41 -18.43
N CYS A 572 -3.58 12.25 -18.43
CA CYS A 572 -4.19 10.98 -18.82
C CYS A 572 -5.38 10.66 -17.91
N TYR A 573 -6.56 10.37 -18.49
CA TYR A 573 -7.76 10.04 -17.70
C TYR A 573 -7.59 8.78 -16.83
N LYS A 574 -6.64 7.90 -17.19
CA LYS A 574 -6.45 6.61 -16.51
C LYS A 574 -5.46 6.67 -15.36
N CYS A 575 -4.33 7.37 -15.54
CA CYS A 575 -3.23 7.37 -14.56
C CYS A 575 -2.88 8.76 -14.01
N GLY A 576 -3.54 9.83 -14.47
CA GLY A 576 -3.33 11.20 -14.00
C GLY A 576 -2.00 11.83 -14.44
N GLN A 577 -1.17 11.16 -15.25
CA GLN A 577 0.12 11.68 -15.70
C GLN A 577 -0.06 12.72 -16.82
N GLN A 578 0.77 13.78 -16.83
CA GLN A 578 0.74 14.78 -17.90
C GLN A 578 1.05 14.14 -19.26
N ILE A 579 0.26 14.49 -20.26
CA ILE A 579 0.42 13.98 -21.63
C ILE A 579 1.50 14.82 -22.33
N LEU A 580 2.47 14.12 -22.91
CA LEU A 580 3.56 14.72 -23.68
C LEU A 580 3.43 14.33 -25.15
N ALA A 581 3.77 15.24 -26.03
CA ALA A 581 3.91 15.02 -27.45
C ALA A 581 5.19 14.19 -27.75
N PRO A 582 5.33 13.62 -28.96
CA PRO A 582 6.50 12.79 -29.31
C PRO A 582 7.85 13.52 -29.18
N ASN A 583 7.86 14.85 -29.24
CA ASN A 583 9.02 15.70 -29.00
C ASN A 583 9.29 16.01 -27.51
N GLY A 584 8.55 15.39 -26.59
CA GLY A 584 8.67 15.59 -25.14
C GLY A 584 8.03 16.87 -24.61
N LEU A 585 7.42 17.70 -25.47
CA LEU A 585 6.73 18.91 -25.04
C LEU A 585 5.33 18.57 -24.49
N PRO A 586 4.84 19.31 -23.47
CA PRO A 586 3.44 19.24 -23.09
C PRO A 586 2.53 19.53 -24.27
N VAL A 587 1.49 18.72 -24.44
CA VAL A 587 0.55 18.81 -25.57
C VAL A 587 -0.08 20.21 -25.69
N GLU A 588 -0.31 20.91 -24.58
CA GLU A 588 -0.84 22.27 -24.56
C GLU A 588 0.05 23.32 -25.24
N LYS A 589 1.35 23.03 -25.34
CA LYS A 589 2.32 23.92 -25.98
C LYS A 589 2.43 23.67 -27.48
N LEU A 590 1.72 22.67 -28.02
CA LEU A 590 1.74 22.43 -29.45
C LEU A 590 0.97 23.53 -30.19
N PRO A 591 1.57 24.12 -31.23
CA PRO A 591 0.88 25.11 -32.05
C PRO A 591 -0.26 24.47 -32.85
N ILE A 592 -1.31 25.26 -33.10
CA ILE A 592 -2.36 24.91 -34.06
C ILE A 592 -1.80 25.16 -35.47
N PHE A 593 -1.92 24.19 -36.35
CA PHE A 593 -1.51 24.36 -37.74
C PHE A 593 -2.50 25.25 -38.48
N GLU A 594 -2.01 26.39 -38.96
CA GLU A 594 -2.76 27.29 -39.84
C GLU A 594 -2.36 27.01 -41.30
N PRO A 595 -3.22 26.33 -42.08
CA PRO A 595 -2.90 26.02 -43.46
C PRO A 595 -2.88 27.27 -44.33
N THR A 596 -1.88 27.35 -45.20
CA THR A 596 -1.78 28.42 -46.20
C THR A 596 -2.46 28.02 -47.51
N VAL A 597 -2.70 28.99 -48.39
CA VAL A 597 -3.21 28.74 -49.75
C VAL A 597 -2.31 27.74 -50.50
N ALA A 598 -0.99 27.88 -50.38
CA ALA A 598 -0.02 26.97 -50.99
C ALA A 598 -0.09 25.55 -50.39
N THR A 599 -0.46 25.41 -49.11
CA THR A 599 -0.66 24.10 -48.48
C THR A 599 -1.80 23.36 -49.17
N TYR A 600 -2.96 23.99 -49.33
CA TYR A 600 -4.11 23.38 -50.00
C TYR A 600 -3.84 23.01 -51.45
N LEU A 601 -3.11 23.86 -52.19
CA LEU A 601 -2.70 23.54 -53.57
C LEU A 601 -1.89 22.24 -53.62
N LYS A 602 -0.85 22.11 -52.79
CA LYS A 602 -0.01 20.90 -52.77
C LYS A 602 -0.78 19.65 -52.36
N PHE A 603 -1.73 19.78 -51.42
CA PHE A 603 -2.62 18.68 -51.05
C PHE A 603 -3.53 18.27 -52.21
N ALA A 604 -4.06 19.23 -52.95
CA ALA A 604 -4.91 18.95 -54.10
C ALA A 604 -4.12 18.26 -55.22
N GLU A 605 -2.92 18.73 -55.56
CA GLU A 605 -2.02 18.10 -56.53
C GLU A 605 -1.77 16.62 -56.16
N ARG A 606 -1.52 16.34 -54.88
CA ARG A 606 -1.35 14.96 -54.38
C ARG A 606 -2.60 14.11 -54.50
N MET A 607 -3.77 14.67 -54.25
CA MET A 607 -5.03 13.95 -54.40
C MET A 607 -5.34 13.66 -55.87
N ILE A 608 -4.94 14.55 -56.80
CA ILE A 608 -5.02 14.31 -58.24
C ILE A 608 -4.09 13.16 -58.64
N ASP A 609 -2.85 13.14 -58.17
CA ASP A 609 -1.89 12.05 -58.43
C ASP A 609 -2.43 10.68 -57.96
N LYS A 610 -3.21 10.67 -56.86
CA LYS A 610 -3.86 9.48 -56.29
C LYS A 610 -5.23 9.17 -56.92
N GLU A 611 -5.62 9.90 -57.97
CA GLU A 611 -6.93 9.81 -58.65
C GLU A 611 -8.15 10.10 -57.74
N LEU A 612 -7.95 10.77 -56.60
CA LEU A 612 -9.00 11.19 -55.65
C LEU A 612 -9.52 12.59 -55.99
N ILE A 613 -10.20 12.69 -57.13
CA ILE A 613 -10.60 13.97 -57.75
C ILE A 613 -11.54 14.80 -56.84
N ASP A 614 -12.47 14.16 -56.13
CA ASP A 614 -13.42 14.86 -55.26
C ASP A 614 -12.72 15.55 -54.07
N ARG A 615 -11.76 14.86 -53.43
CA ARG A 615 -10.96 15.44 -52.34
C ARG A 615 -10.05 16.56 -52.84
N ALA A 616 -9.49 16.41 -54.05
CA ALA A 616 -8.71 17.49 -54.66
C ALA A 616 -9.55 18.75 -54.83
N LYS A 617 -10.81 18.61 -55.30
CA LYS A 617 -11.76 19.72 -55.43
C LYS A 617 -12.03 20.40 -54.08
N GLU A 618 -12.28 19.62 -53.03
CA GLU A 618 -12.53 20.15 -51.68
C GLU A 618 -11.37 21.01 -51.19
N PHE A 619 -10.13 20.50 -51.28
CA PHE A 619 -8.95 21.26 -50.85
C PHE A 619 -8.75 22.54 -51.68
N LEU A 620 -8.97 22.51 -52.99
CA LEU A 620 -8.85 23.71 -53.84
C LEU A 620 -9.90 24.76 -53.47
N LEU A 621 -11.15 24.35 -53.20
CA LEU A 621 -12.21 25.25 -52.74
C LEU A 621 -11.89 25.84 -51.36
N GLU A 622 -11.36 25.04 -50.44
CA GLU A 622 -10.87 25.54 -49.14
C GLU A 622 -9.72 26.53 -49.31
N GLY A 623 -8.80 26.30 -50.24
CA GLY A 623 -7.74 27.24 -50.56
C GLY A 623 -8.27 28.56 -51.15
N LEU A 624 -9.28 28.51 -52.04
CA LEU A 624 -9.95 29.72 -52.56
C LEU A 624 -10.73 30.48 -51.48
N SER A 625 -11.19 29.79 -50.43
CA SER A 625 -11.84 30.47 -49.29
C SER A 625 -10.87 31.37 -48.52
N LEU A 626 -9.56 31.06 -48.56
CA LEU A 626 -8.51 31.89 -47.98
C LEU A 626 -8.08 33.03 -48.91
N ASP A 627 -7.85 32.73 -50.20
CA ASP A 627 -7.55 33.74 -51.22
C ASP A 627 -8.27 33.40 -52.53
N GLN A 628 -9.34 34.16 -52.79
CA GLN A 628 -10.19 33.94 -53.96
C GLN A 628 -9.51 34.27 -55.30
N ASN A 629 -8.39 35.00 -55.26
CA ASN A 629 -7.68 35.47 -56.46
C ASN A 629 -6.35 34.75 -56.67
N TYR A 630 -6.08 33.67 -55.93
CA TYR A 630 -4.87 32.91 -56.08
C TYR A 630 -4.89 32.06 -57.36
N VAL A 631 -4.24 32.59 -58.41
CA VAL A 631 -4.23 32.02 -59.77
C VAL A 631 -3.85 30.53 -59.82
N PRO A 632 -2.81 30.03 -59.11
CA PRO A 632 -2.45 28.62 -59.18
C PRO A 632 -3.57 27.66 -58.73
N ILE A 633 -4.36 28.02 -57.72
CA ILE A 633 -5.50 27.20 -57.29
C ILE A 633 -6.64 27.25 -58.31
N LEU A 634 -6.90 28.41 -58.93
CA LEU A 634 -7.87 28.51 -60.02
C LEU A 634 -7.48 27.60 -61.19
N LEU A 635 -6.20 27.58 -61.57
CA LEU A 635 -5.70 26.68 -62.60
C LEU A 635 -5.87 25.19 -62.20
N GLY A 636 -5.49 24.83 -60.97
CA GLY A 636 -5.69 23.47 -60.46
C GLY A 636 -7.17 23.05 -60.41
N LEU A 637 -8.06 23.98 -60.04
CA LEU A 637 -9.51 23.73 -60.00
C LEU A 637 -10.09 23.53 -61.40
N ALA A 638 -9.60 24.27 -62.39
CA ALA A 638 -9.96 24.05 -63.79
C ALA A 638 -9.49 22.68 -64.30
N ASP A 639 -8.28 22.25 -63.91
CA ASP A 639 -7.78 20.92 -64.27
C ASP A 639 -8.65 19.81 -63.61
N VAL A 640 -9.06 19.97 -62.35
CA VAL A 640 -10.00 19.07 -61.65
C VAL A 640 -11.39 19.04 -62.30
N TYR A 641 -11.92 20.20 -62.69
CA TYR A 641 -13.18 20.27 -63.43
C TYR A 641 -13.09 19.62 -64.81
N SER A 642 -11.96 19.76 -65.50
CA SER A 642 -11.71 19.05 -66.76
C SER A 642 -11.68 17.53 -66.55
N LEU A 643 -11.04 17.04 -65.49
CA LEU A 643 -10.96 15.59 -65.17
C LEU A 643 -12.33 14.99 -64.79
N SER A 644 -13.23 15.81 -64.25
CA SER A 644 -14.62 15.43 -63.91
C SER A 644 -15.61 15.71 -65.04
N PHE A 645 -15.14 16.06 -66.24
CA PHE A 645 -15.95 16.40 -67.43
C PHE A 645 -16.88 17.61 -67.24
N GLN A 646 -16.61 18.45 -66.23
CA GLN A 646 -17.29 19.73 -65.94
C GLN A 646 -16.62 20.85 -66.73
N PHE A 647 -16.64 20.75 -68.06
CA PHE A 647 -15.95 21.67 -68.95
C PHE A 647 -16.43 23.13 -68.87
N PRO A 648 -17.75 23.43 -68.75
CA PRO A 648 -18.22 24.81 -68.60
C PRO A 648 -17.62 25.51 -67.38
N GLU A 649 -17.60 24.82 -66.25
CA GLU A 649 -17.05 25.30 -64.98
C GLU A 649 -15.53 25.49 -65.07
N ALA A 650 -14.82 24.55 -65.71
CA ALA A 650 -13.39 24.68 -65.97
C ALA A 650 -13.07 25.94 -66.78
N ILE A 651 -13.84 26.21 -67.85
CA ILE A 651 -13.66 27.39 -68.70
C ILE A 651 -13.93 28.68 -67.91
N GLU A 652 -14.96 28.71 -67.06
CA GLU A 652 -15.27 29.87 -66.23
C GLU A 652 -14.13 30.21 -65.25
N VAL A 653 -13.58 29.18 -64.60
CA VAL A 653 -12.46 29.35 -63.67
C VAL A 653 -11.20 29.82 -64.40
N LEU A 654 -10.91 29.30 -65.61
CA LEU A 654 -9.79 29.78 -66.43
C LEU A 654 -9.98 31.22 -66.93
N LYS A 655 -11.21 31.62 -67.28
CA LYS A 655 -11.53 33.02 -67.60
C LYS A 655 -11.20 33.92 -66.41
N ARG A 656 -11.58 33.51 -65.20
CA ARG A 656 -11.21 34.25 -63.98
C ARG A 656 -9.68 34.30 -63.78
N ALA A 657 -8.98 33.19 -63.97
CA ALA A 657 -7.53 33.13 -63.85
C ALA A 657 -6.80 34.05 -64.85
N SER A 658 -7.25 34.06 -66.11
CA SER A 658 -6.66 34.89 -67.18
C SER A 658 -6.92 36.39 -66.99
N VAL A 659 -8.04 36.78 -66.40
CA VAL A 659 -8.31 38.17 -66.01
C VAL A 659 -7.33 38.64 -64.93
N LEU A 660 -7.01 37.77 -63.97
CA LEU A 660 -6.08 38.09 -62.88
C LEU A 660 -4.62 38.13 -63.34
N LYS A 661 -4.21 37.12 -64.13
CA LYS A 661 -2.86 37.06 -64.70
C LYS A 661 -2.95 36.54 -66.14
N PRO A 662 -2.87 37.42 -67.16
CA PRO A 662 -2.94 37.01 -68.54
C PRO A 662 -1.70 36.21 -68.92
N ASP A 663 -1.90 34.94 -69.26
CA ASP A 663 -0.88 34.02 -69.76
C ASP A 663 -1.41 33.36 -71.05
N PRO A 664 -0.70 33.43 -72.19
CA PRO A 664 -1.11 32.80 -73.43
C PRO A 664 -1.41 31.30 -73.27
N ARG A 665 -0.70 30.60 -72.38
CA ARG A 665 -0.94 29.17 -72.12
C ARG A 665 -2.31 28.91 -71.50
N THR A 666 -2.81 29.85 -70.70
CA THR A 666 -4.13 29.75 -70.08
C THR A 666 -5.23 29.92 -71.12
N ILE A 667 -5.03 30.81 -72.10
CA ILE A 667 -5.94 31.03 -73.22
C ILE A 667 -5.96 29.81 -74.16
N GLU A 668 -4.80 29.24 -74.46
CA GLU A 668 -4.71 27.99 -75.24
C GLU A 668 -5.43 26.83 -74.55
N LYS A 669 -5.23 26.67 -73.22
CA LYS A 669 -5.97 25.68 -72.41
C LYS A 669 -7.48 25.90 -72.49
N MET A 670 -7.96 27.15 -72.41
CA MET A 670 -9.40 27.45 -72.55
C MET A 670 -9.95 26.99 -73.90
N HIS A 671 -9.28 27.32 -75.00
CA HIS A 671 -9.71 26.89 -76.33
C HIS A 671 -9.70 25.37 -76.49
N ALA A 672 -8.69 24.69 -75.93
CA ALA A 672 -8.65 23.24 -75.92
C ALA A 672 -9.86 22.65 -75.17
N LEU A 673 -10.25 23.23 -74.04
CA LEU A 673 -11.43 22.79 -73.27
C LEU A 673 -12.75 23.11 -73.98
N GLU A 674 -12.86 24.21 -74.71
CA GLU A 674 -14.04 24.52 -75.54
C GLU A 674 -14.26 23.45 -76.63
N ILE A 675 -13.17 23.00 -77.26
CA ILE A 675 -13.20 21.89 -78.22
C ILE A 675 -13.64 20.60 -77.51
N LYS A 676 -13.04 20.26 -76.36
CA LYS A 676 -13.40 19.06 -75.59
C LYS A 676 -14.87 19.08 -75.14
N ASN A 677 -15.40 20.23 -74.72
CA ASN A 677 -16.80 20.39 -74.34
C ASN A 677 -17.74 20.11 -75.52
N THR A 678 -17.40 20.62 -76.71
CA THR A 678 -18.18 20.37 -77.93
C THR A 678 -18.21 18.88 -78.28
N ILE A 679 -17.05 18.21 -78.23
CA ILE A 679 -16.94 16.76 -78.46
C ILE A 679 -17.75 15.99 -77.42
N TYR A 680 -17.66 16.36 -76.14
CA TYR A 680 -18.39 15.72 -75.06
C TYR A 680 -19.92 15.85 -75.21
N GLN A 681 -20.42 17.03 -75.58
CA GLN A 681 -21.85 17.25 -75.82
C GLN A 681 -22.36 16.43 -77.02
N GLN A 682 -21.58 16.34 -78.09
CA GLN A 682 -21.90 15.47 -79.23
C GLN A 682 -21.89 14.00 -78.81
N ALA A 683 -20.88 13.57 -78.06
CA ALA A 683 -20.76 12.19 -77.58
C ALA A 683 -21.94 11.77 -76.69
N ARG A 684 -22.49 12.69 -75.88
CA ARG A 684 -23.64 12.41 -75.01
C ARG A 684 -24.92 12.01 -75.79
N THR A 685 -24.96 12.26 -77.09
CA THR A 685 -26.07 11.83 -77.97
C THR A 685 -25.86 10.44 -78.59
N LEU A 686 -24.70 9.81 -78.37
CA LEU A 686 -24.36 8.48 -78.87
C LEU A 686 -24.88 7.35 -77.96
N PRO A 687 -24.95 6.10 -78.47
CA PRO A 687 -25.25 4.91 -77.66
C PRO A 687 -24.20 4.67 -76.55
N SER A 688 -24.63 4.05 -75.44
CA SER A 688 -23.83 3.88 -74.21
C SER A 688 -22.43 3.29 -74.43
N ASP A 689 -22.31 2.25 -75.27
CA ASP A 689 -21.04 1.55 -75.51
C ASP A 689 -20.02 2.39 -76.29
N GLU A 690 -20.48 3.29 -77.16
CA GLU A 690 -19.62 4.20 -77.92
C GLU A 690 -19.25 5.43 -77.09
N PHE A 691 -20.17 5.88 -76.24
CA PHE A 691 -19.95 6.97 -75.30
C PHE A 691 -18.82 6.66 -74.30
N GLU A 692 -18.79 5.45 -73.72
CA GLU A 692 -17.72 5.07 -72.77
C GLU A 692 -16.33 5.05 -73.43
N LYS A 693 -16.21 4.52 -74.66
CA LYS A 693 -14.95 4.53 -75.42
C LYS A 693 -14.44 5.94 -75.73
N LEU A 694 -15.37 6.86 -75.98
CA LEU A 694 -15.04 8.27 -76.25
C LEU A 694 -14.63 9.01 -74.97
N ILE A 695 -15.27 8.71 -73.83
CA ILE A 695 -14.89 9.24 -72.52
C ILE A 695 -13.47 8.85 -72.12
N VAL A 696 -13.06 7.60 -72.35
CA VAL A 696 -11.68 7.15 -72.06
C VAL A 696 -10.66 7.96 -72.88
N ASN A 697 -10.95 8.20 -74.16
CA ASN A 697 -10.08 9.01 -75.02
C ASN A 697 -10.03 10.49 -74.61
N LEU A 698 -11.13 11.04 -74.10
CA LEU A 698 -11.19 12.42 -73.60
C LEU A 698 -10.43 12.62 -72.28
N ARG A 699 -10.13 11.54 -71.54
CA ARG A 699 -9.34 11.58 -70.29
C ARG A 699 -7.83 11.48 -70.52
N GLN A 700 -7.39 10.83 -71.60
CA GLN A 700 -5.97 10.55 -71.90
C GLN A 700 -5.26 11.60 -72.79
N ARG A 701 -6.03 12.51 -73.40
CA ARG A 701 -5.55 13.67 -74.17
C ARG A 701 -6.06 14.94 -73.50
#